data_AF-A0A653MH50-F1
#
_entry.id   AF-A0A653MH50-F1
#
_cell.length_a   1.000
_cell.length_b   1.000
_cell.length_c   1.000
_cell.angle_alpha   90.00
_cell.angle_beta   90.00
_cell.angle_gamma   90.00
#
_symmetry.space_group_name_H-M   'P 1'
#
loop_
_entity.id
_entity.type
_entity.pdbx_description
1 polymer ?
#
loop_
_entity_poly.entity_id
_entity_poly.type
_entity_poly.pdbx_seq_one_letter_code
_entity_poly.pdbx_strand_id
1 'polypeptide(L)'
;MSEPISRKALLKRAGVIGVVAPRKGAAADAAPEDGLDLHVCLTAEGRVLAFNGHVDLGTGIRTALAQMVAEELDFPLAAVEMVLGDTTATPDQGPTIASETIQVTSVAIRIAATQIRARLITLAAAALSCGEDEIALSEGVISRKGETVPAIALDALLANERILLPLAESAEFKQVDQHKLVGRSVARVDIPAKVTGSFAYVHDVRVAGMLHGRVVRPPYAGMDAGDFVGWSLISVDRDSIADVPGIRAVVVEGDFIGIVAEREEQAAEAALKLKAQWRDFTPPDLSDLGQALRAHPSTPRLLAEEGDVETALEGLETRLDRSYVWPYHMHGSIGPSCAVADVREGGITVWTGSQNPYPLQNDLAVLTGLPKERIDVIRFEAAGCYGRNCADDVVADAVLLSRAVGAPVRVQLTREQEHLWEPKGAAQLIDIKGGLGPGGSLKAYDFHTWYPSNAAPTLALLLTGRIPNQPATLRMGDRTAVPSYNYENMRLTAYDMPPIIRASWLRGVSAMPNVFAHESYIDELAHEAGVDPVDFRLRHINDERAAELTRATAERANWQPHVGPRMQADGEVLRGRGFAQARYVHGSWPGVGAAWAAWVADVAVNRTTGEVTVNRVTVGQDTGMMVNPAGVTHQIHGNVLQSTSRVLREEVTFSQTTAVASRDWGSYPVLTFPELPAIDVMLMDRQHLPPMGAGESASVPSAAAIVNAVYDATGVRFRELPLTPERVLAGLNGSMLLKAPPREPAKRQPWWSKLGAAVAGAATFAAVSLAFAPSIAPIARPDPSTWSAATIERGRQLAALGACAVCHTGKDGVPYAGGFALPTPFGTVMTTNITPDVETGIGTWSYAAFERAMRAGLHRDGRQLYPAFPYPSFAKASEADLQALYAFLMSQPAVRQENEPSKLTFPFNLRPLLAGWNLLFNRGGELKSDPARSAEWNRGRYLVDGLGHCGACHTPRNALGAEKGGSAYLAGGEAEGWVAPALTKLSAGPIPWSEAELYAYLKTGTSQQHGAASGPMAPVIAELKELPDADIRAMATYLASLNEPLPAAEAEALAARIEQQTARVNNPATSPVARLYDGACAACHETGRAAPLLNAGPMLGLSSKLHAATPTNLVNMLLEGGQHGIGSMPSFATALDDRQLAELAAYLRGRFAPEKPAWSDVEGTIARARKAAH
;
A
#
# COMPACT_ATOMS: atom_id res chain seq x y z
N MET A 1 -35.13 7.20 -7.01
CA MET A 1 -34.45 8.10 -7.95
C MET A 1 -35.20 8.00 -9.26
N SER A 2 -35.64 9.12 -9.84
CA SER A 2 -36.14 9.11 -11.23
C SER A 2 -35.03 8.61 -12.14
N GLU A 3 -35.37 7.80 -13.13
CA GLU A 3 -34.42 7.30 -14.13
C GLU A 3 -33.70 8.51 -14.79
N PRO A 4 -32.36 8.50 -14.88
CA PRO A 4 -31.63 9.61 -15.49
C PRO A 4 -32.04 9.74 -16.97
N ILE A 5 -32.49 10.93 -17.36
CA ILE A 5 -32.91 11.20 -18.74
C ILE A 5 -31.65 11.33 -19.60
N SER A 6 -31.48 10.46 -20.59
CA SER A 6 -30.31 10.46 -21.46
C SER A 6 -30.23 11.69 -22.37
N ARG A 7 -29.02 12.08 -22.80
CA ARG A 7 -28.79 13.13 -23.81
C ARG A 7 -29.66 12.91 -25.05
N LYS A 8 -29.68 11.68 -25.57
CA LYS A 8 -30.48 11.33 -26.76
C LYS A 8 -31.98 11.50 -26.53
N ALA A 9 -32.46 11.16 -25.34
CA ALA A 9 -33.86 11.38 -24.97
C ALA A 9 -34.18 12.89 -24.91
N LEU A 10 -33.29 13.71 -24.34
CA LEU A 10 -33.48 15.17 -24.28
C LEU A 10 -33.52 15.81 -25.67
N LEU A 11 -32.63 15.42 -26.58
CA LEU A 11 -32.60 15.96 -27.95
C LEU A 11 -33.88 15.69 -28.75
N LYS A 12 -34.61 14.63 -28.39
CA LYS A 12 -35.90 14.22 -28.99
C LYS A 12 -37.12 14.73 -28.24
N ARG A 13 -36.94 15.25 -27.03
CA ARG A 13 -38.02 15.60 -26.11
C ARG A 13 -38.69 16.92 -26.56
N ALA A 14 -40.02 16.98 -26.47
CA ALA A 14 -40.77 18.24 -26.53
C ALA A 14 -40.90 18.85 -25.13
N GLY A 15 -41.13 20.16 -25.03
CA GLY A 15 -41.07 20.86 -23.75
C GLY A 15 -39.65 21.19 -23.31
N VAL A 16 -38.74 21.50 -24.24
CA VAL A 16 -37.33 21.79 -23.91
C VAL A 16 -36.73 22.96 -24.69
N ILE A 17 -35.83 23.69 -24.02
CA ILE A 17 -34.84 24.56 -24.66
C ILE A 17 -33.46 23.99 -24.38
N GLY A 18 -32.75 23.57 -25.41
CA GLY A 18 -31.38 23.07 -25.34
C GLY A 18 -30.41 23.93 -26.13
N VAL A 19 -29.17 24.05 -25.65
CA VAL A 19 -28.04 24.61 -26.42
C VAL A 19 -27.12 23.46 -26.83
N VAL A 20 -26.81 23.39 -28.12
CA VAL A 20 -26.12 22.26 -28.74
C VAL A 20 -24.92 22.70 -29.58
N ALA A 21 -23.94 21.82 -29.70
CA ALA A 21 -22.78 21.99 -30.59
C ALA A 21 -22.52 20.70 -31.40
N PRO A 22 -21.87 20.77 -32.57
CA PRO A 22 -21.46 19.56 -33.29
C PRO A 22 -20.57 18.68 -32.42
N ARG A 23 -20.91 17.39 -32.34
CA ARG A 23 -20.17 16.42 -31.56
C ARG A 23 -18.86 16.04 -32.26
N LYS A 24 -17.75 16.15 -31.53
CA LYS A 24 -16.41 15.91 -32.08
C LYS A 24 -16.24 14.45 -32.51
N GLY A 25 -15.96 14.24 -33.79
CA GLY A 25 -15.78 12.91 -34.38
C GLY A 25 -17.07 12.15 -34.65
N ALA A 26 -18.24 12.83 -34.70
CA ALA A 26 -19.47 12.20 -35.18
C ALA A 26 -19.33 11.72 -36.63
N ALA A 27 -19.91 10.55 -36.93
CA ALA A 27 -19.92 9.99 -38.27
C ALA A 27 -20.73 10.87 -39.22
N ALA A 28 -20.29 10.99 -40.48
CA ALA A 28 -20.92 11.87 -41.48
C ALA A 28 -22.36 11.48 -41.84
N ASP A 29 -22.75 10.24 -41.53
CA ASP A 29 -24.04 9.60 -41.77
C ASP A 29 -24.87 9.40 -40.49
N ALA A 30 -24.42 9.91 -39.34
CA ALA A 30 -25.17 9.84 -38.09
C ALA A 30 -26.51 10.59 -38.19
N ALA A 31 -27.55 10.10 -37.50
CA ALA A 31 -28.79 10.85 -37.38
C ALA A 31 -28.49 12.26 -36.82
N PRO A 32 -29.19 13.33 -37.25
CA PRO A 32 -28.85 14.71 -36.88
C PRO A 32 -28.69 14.92 -35.38
N GLU A 33 -29.46 14.20 -34.58
CA GLU A 33 -29.46 14.26 -33.12
C GLU A 33 -28.29 13.48 -32.48
N ASP A 34 -27.78 12.43 -33.12
CA ASP A 34 -26.62 11.69 -32.64
C ASP A 34 -25.31 12.48 -32.83
N GLY A 35 -25.28 13.40 -33.79
CA GLY A 35 -24.16 14.29 -34.09
C GLY A 35 -24.08 15.57 -33.25
N LEU A 36 -24.89 15.74 -32.21
CA LEU A 36 -24.96 16.97 -31.41
C LEU A 36 -24.66 16.74 -29.93
N ASP A 37 -23.68 17.46 -29.39
CA ASP A 37 -23.46 17.57 -27.94
C ASP A 37 -24.42 18.60 -27.34
N LEU A 38 -24.88 18.33 -26.12
CA LEU A 38 -25.76 19.22 -25.37
C LEU A 38 -24.95 19.86 -24.26
N HIS A 39 -25.06 21.19 -24.08
CA HIS A 39 -24.35 21.93 -23.03
C HIS A 39 -25.24 22.25 -21.83
N VAL A 40 -26.42 22.84 -22.09
CA VAL A 40 -27.45 23.10 -21.08
C VAL A 40 -28.82 22.83 -21.70
N CYS A 41 -29.71 22.18 -20.96
CA CYS A 41 -31.10 21.90 -21.34
C CYS A 41 -32.03 22.31 -20.20
N LEU A 42 -32.96 23.21 -20.49
CA LEU A 42 -34.09 23.52 -19.62
C LEU A 42 -35.31 22.73 -20.08
N THR A 43 -36.02 22.13 -19.12
CA THR A 43 -37.28 21.40 -19.35
C THR A 43 -38.49 22.23 -18.93
N ALA A 44 -39.66 21.94 -19.49
CA ALA A 44 -40.94 22.55 -19.13
C ALA A 44 -41.27 22.41 -17.64
N GLU A 45 -40.79 21.36 -16.97
CA GLU A 45 -40.98 21.17 -15.52
C GLU A 45 -40.00 21.98 -14.66
N GLY A 46 -39.14 22.80 -15.27
CA GLY A 46 -38.18 23.66 -14.55
C GLY A 46 -36.89 22.95 -14.14
N ARG A 47 -36.64 21.72 -14.59
CA ARG A 47 -35.33 21.07 -14.41
C ARG A 47 -34.32 21.61 -15.42
N VAL A 48 -33.12 21.91 -14.93
CA VAL A 48 -31.97 22.38 -15.73
C VAL A 48 -30.90 21.29 -15.70
N LEU A 49 -30.61 20.67 -16.85
CA LEU A 49 -29.52 19.71 -16.98
C LEU A 49 -28.34 20.37 -17.69
N ALA A 50 -27.15 20.32 -17.10
CA ALA A 50 -25.93 20.88 -17.67
C ALA A 50 -24.83 19.83 -17.77
N PHE A 51 -24.10 19.82 -18.88
CA PHE A 51 -23.21 18.73 -19.27
C PHE A 51 -21.79 19.26 -19.45
N ASN A 52 -20.82 18.58 -18.84
CA ASN A 52 -19.41 18.95 -18.91
C ASN A 52 -18.55 17.68 -18.95
N GLY A 53 -17.56 17.65 -19.85
CA GLY A 53 -16.68 16.49 -20.03
C GLY A 53 -15.68 16.27 -18.89
N HIS A 54 -15.40 17.32 -18.09
CA HIS A 54 -14.59 17.21 -16.90
C HIS A 54 -15.35 16.58 -15.73
N VAL A 55 -14.60 16.05 -14.77
CA VAL A 55 -15.12 15.23 -13.67
C VAL A 55 -14.83 15.85 -12.30
N ASP A 56 -15.70 15.62 -11.33
CA ASP A 56 -15.42 16.03 -9.95
C ASP A 56 -14.50 15.01 -9.29
N LEU A 57 -13.36 15.49 -8.81
CA LEU A 57 -12.30 14.71 -8.16
C LEU A 57 -12.31 14.88 -6.64
N GLY A 58 -13.46 15.32 -6.10
CA GLY A 58 -13.61 15.72 -4.70
C GLY A 58 -13.33 17.21 -4.47
N THR A 59 -13.15 17.99 -5.53
CA THR A 59 -12.84 19.43 -5.47
C THR A 59 -14.08 20.32 -5.38
N GLY A 60 -15.28 19.76 -5.60
CA GLY A 60 -16.54 20.49 -5.53
C GLY A 60 -16.88 21.27 -6.80
N ILE A 61 -16.24 20.94 -7.93
CA ILE A 61 -16.53 21.57 -9.23
C ILE A 61 -17.98 21.36 -9.65
N ARG A 62 -18.64 20.25 -9.26
CA ARG A 62 -20.06 20.02 -9.52
C ARG A 62 -20.91 21.16 -8.96
N THR A 63 -20.57 21.61 -7.75
CA THR A 63 -21.27 22.70 -7.06
C THR A 63 -20.94 24.06 -7.70
N ALA A 64 -19.69 24.28 -8.11
CA ALA A 64 -19.27 25.53 -8.74
C ALA A 64 -19.87 25.71 -10.15
N LEU A 65 -19.83 24.67 -11.00
CA LEU A 65 -20.45 24.70 -12.33
C LEU A 65 -21.96 24.90 -12.24
N ALA A 66 -22.63 24.23 -11.30
CA ALA A 66 -24.07 24.42 -11.07
C ALA A 66 -24.41 25.86 -10.67
N GLN A 67 -23.60 26.49 -9.81
CA GLN A 67 -23.76 27.92 -9.46
C GLN A 67 -23.59 28.84 -10.67
N MET A 68 -22.58 28.60 -11.52
CA MET A 68 -22.39 29.41 -12.72
C MET A 68 -23.58 29.30 -13.67
N VAL A 69 -24.12 28.08 -13.87
CA VAL A 69 -25.30 27.86 -14.70
C VAL A 69 -26.54 28.52 -14.09
N ALA A 70 -26.78 28.32 -12.78
CA ALA A 70 -27.91 28.90 -12.07
C ALA A 70 -27.87 30.44 -12.10
N GLU A 71 -26.70 31.03 -11.87
CA GLU A 71 -26.46 32.47 -11.94
C GLU A 71 -26.79 33.01 -13.33
N GLU A 72 -26.16 32.47 -14.38
CA GLU A 72 -26.38 32.96 -15.74
C GLU A 72 -27.79 32.61 -16.27
N LEU A 73 -28.52 31.66 -15.69
CA LEU A 73 -29.87 31.32 -16.12
C LEU A 73 -30.97 32.06 -15.34
N ASP A 74 -30.67 32.64 -14.16
CA ASP A 74 -31.64 33.15 -13.17
C ASP A 74 -32.57 32.06 -12.59
N PHE A 75 -32.01 30.89 -12.28
CA PHE A 75 -32.74 29.76 -11.67
C PHE A 75 -32.19 29.40 -10.29
N PRO A 76 -32.99 28.77 -9.42
CA PRO A 76 -32.50 28.30 -8.13
C PRO A 76 -31.44 27.22 -8.34
N LEU A 77 -30.38 27.23 -7.51
CA LEU A 77 -29.29 26.24 -7.59
C LEU A 77 -29.79 24.79 -7.56
N ALA A 78 -30.85 24.52 -6.78
CA ALA A 78 -31.44 23.19 -6.64
C ALA A 78 -32.13 22.67 -7.92
N ALA A 79 -32.42 23.54 -8.90
CA ALA A 79 -32.97 23.13 -10.20
C ALA A 79 -31.89 22.62 -11.17
N VAL A 80 -30.60 22.87 -10.87
CA VAL A 80 -29.48 22.52 -11.75
C VAL A 80 -28.89 21.15 -11.40
N GLU A 81 -28.94 20.24 -12.36
CA GLU A 81 -28.36 18.91 -12.31
C GLU A 81 -27.17 18.84 -13.27
N MET A 82 -25.97 18.56 -12.73
CA MET A 82 -24.75 18.43 -13.53
C MET A 82 -24.53 16.97 -13.96
N VAL A 83 -24.27 16.76 -15.24
CA VAL A 83 -23.78 15.48 -15.82
C VAL A 83 -22.32 15.65 -16.18
N LEU A 84 -21.44 14.82 -15.60
CA LEU A 84 -19.99 15.00 -15.65
C LEU A 84 -19.29 13.73 -16.19
N GLY A 85 -18.43 13.90 -17.20
CA GLY A 85 -17.50 12.88 -17.71
C GLY A 85 -18.10 11.58 -18.26
N ASP A 86 -19.41 11.48 -18.42
CA ASP A 86 -20.04 10.40 -19.17
C ASP A 86 -19.79 10.64 -20.67
N THR A 87 -19.01 9.76 -21.28
CA THR A 87 -18.60 9.91 -22.68
C THR A 87 -19.76 9.83 -23.67
N THR A 88 -20.93 9.31 -23.31
CA THR A 88 -22.12 9.26 -24.17
C THR A 88 -23.02 10.48 -24.03
N ALA A 89 -22.97 11.13 -22.87
CA ALA A 89 -23.86 12.22 -22.49
C ALA A 89 -23.21 13.60 -22.58
N THR A 90 -21.90 13.69 -22.36
CA THR A 90 -21.17 14.97 -22.27
C THR A 90 -20.41 15.29 -23.55
N PRO A 91 -19.95 16.55 -23.72
CA PRO A 91 -19.02 16.91 -24.79
C PRO A 91 -17.60 16.42 -24.51
N ASP A 92 -16.83 16.11 -25.57
CA ASP A 92 -15.39 15.82 -25.46
C ASP A 92 -14.60 17.11 -25.21
N GLN A 93 -14.31 17.37 -23.93
CA GLN A 93 -13.53 18.50 -23.46
C GLN A 93 -12.12 18.10 -23.01
N GLY A 94 -11.69 16.86 -23.28
CA GLY A 94 -10.38 16.35 -22.88
C GLY A 94 -10.27 15.93 -21.40
N PRO A 95 -9.04 15.82 -20.86
CA PRO A 95 -8.77 15.38 -19.49
C PRO A 95 -9.04 16.45 -18.43
N THR A 96 -9.44 16.04 -17.22
CA THR A 96 -9.59 16.98 -16.09
C THR A 96 -8.24 17.28 -15.44
N ILE A 97 -7.52 18.29 -15.94
CA ILE A 97 -6.16 18.65 -15.47
C ILE A 97 -5.95 20.18 -15.39
N ALA A 98 -4.76 20.60 -14.93
CA ALA A 98 -4.25 21.96 -15.09
C ALA A 98 -5.10 23.08 -14.45
N SER A 99 -6.03 22.72 -13.57
CA SER A 99 -7.05 23.63 -13.03
C SER A 99 -7.92 24.31 -14.12
N GLU A 100 -8.07 23.68 -15.29
CA GLU A 100 -8.75 24.23 -16.46
C GLU A 100 -10.29 24.22 -16.36
N THR A 101 -10.89 23.44 -15.45
CA THR A 101 -12.35 23.26 -15.41
C THR A 101 -13.09 24.60 -15.31
N ILE A 102 -12.73 25.44 -14.34
CA ILE A 102 -13.35 26.76 -14.14
C ILE A 102 -12.82 27.78 -15.15
N GLN A 103 -11.51 27.78 -15.42
CA GLN A 103 -10.86 28.80 -16.26
C GLN A 103 -11.20 28.64 -17.75
N VAL A 104 -11.41 27.42 -18.24
CA VAL A 104 -11.53 27.08 -19.66
C VAL A 104 -12.87 26.42 -19.95
N THR A 105 -13.15 25.24 -19.41
CA THR A 105 -14.30 24.43 -19.87
C THR A 105 -15.66 24.92 -19.38
N SER A 106 -15.70 25.77 -18.35
CA SER A 106 -16.93 26.36 -17.81
C SER A 106 -17.54 27.41 -18.74
N VAL A 107 -16.75 28.00 -19.65
CA VAL A 107 -17.19 29.12 -20.50
C VAL A 107 -18.36 28.70 -21.38
N ALA A 108 -18.31 27.52 -22.00
CA ALA A 108 -19.36 27.03 -22.89
C ALA A 108 -20.72 26.86 -22.18
N ILE A 109 -20.73 26.36 -20.95
CA ILE A 109 -21.99 26.17 -20.20
C ILE A 109 -22.56 27.51 -19.71
N ARG A 110 -21.72 28.51 -19.44
CA ARG A 110 -22.16 29.89 -19.13
C ARG A 110 -22.80 30.56 -20.34
N ILE A 111 -22.16 30.44 -21.51
CA ILE A 111 -22.72 30.93 -22.78
C ILE A 111 -24.08 30.29 -23.03
N ALA A 112 -24.17 28.96 -22.88
CA ALA A 112 -25.40 28.22 -23.06
C ALA A 112 -26.51 28.67 -22.09
N ALA A 113 -26.20 28.85 -20.80
CA ALA A 113 -27.16 29.35 -19.81
C ALA A 113 -27.69 30.75 -20.19
N THR A 114 -26.80 31.67 -20.60
CA THR A 114 -27.18 32.99 -21.08
C THR A 114 -28.06 32.94 -22.33
N GLN A 115 -27.78 32.06 -23.29
CA GLN A 115 -28.61 31.89 -24.50
C GLN A 115 -30.02 31.40 -24.15
N ILE A 116 -30.15 30.46 -23.22
CA ILE A 116 -31.47 29.98 -22.76
C ILE A 116 -32.22 31.10 -22.05
N ARG A 117 -31.55 31.86 -21.17
CA ARG A 117 -32.15 33.02 -20.47
C ARG A 117 -32.71 34.04 -21.47
N ALA A 118 -31.92 34.43 -22.46
CA ALA A 118 -32.35 35.35 -23.51
C ALA A 118 -33.54 34.80 -24.29
N ARG A 119 -33.51 33.51 -24.66
CA ARG A 119 -34.62 32.88 -25.38
C ARG A 119 -35.91 32.82 -24.57
N LEU A 120 -35.83 32.55 -23.26
CA LEU A 120 -36.99 32.59 -22.37
C LEU A 120 -37.61 33.98 -22.30
N ILE A 121 -36.78 35.03 -22.22
CA ILE A 121 -37.25 36.43 -22.20
C ILE A 121 -37.99 36.76 -23.50
N THR A 122 -37.44 36.38 -24.66
CA THR A 122 -38.12 36.57 -25.96
C THR A 122 -39.47 35.85 -26.02
N LEU A 123 -39.53 34.59 -25.57
CA LEU A 123 -40.79 33.82 -25.54
C LEU A 123 -41.82 34.43 -24.58
N ALA A 124 -41.39 34.88 -23.41
CA ALA A 124 -42.23 35.52 -22.42
C ALA A 124 -42.77 36.88 -22.90
N ALA A 125 -41.92 37.70 -23.51
CA ALA A 125 -42.29 38.99 -24.10
C ALA A 125 -43.35 38.81 -25.20
N ALA A 126 -43.18 37.80 -26.06
CA ALA A 126 -44.18 37.45 -27.06
C ALA A 126 -45.50 36.97 -26.41
N ALA A 127 -45.43 36.12 -25.39
CA ALA A 127 -46.61 35.62 -24.68
C ALA A 127 -47.39 36.72 -23.94
N LEU A 128 -46.70 37.74 -23.40
CA LEU A 128 -47.32 38.89 -22.72
C LEU A 128 -47.59 40.07 -23.65
N SER A 129 -47.18 40.01 -24.91
CA SER A 129 -47.29 41.12 -25.87
C SER A 129 -46.66 42.42 -25.33
N CYS A 130 -45.46 42.33 -24.74
CA CYS A 130 -44.70 43.47 -24.20
C CYS A 130 -43.26 43.49 -24.73
N GLY A 131 -42.48 44.52 -24.38
CA GLY A 131 -41.04 44.56 -24.66
C GLY A 131 -40.25 43.53 -23.86
N GLU A 132 -39.12 43.06 -24.40
CA GLU A 132 -38.20 42.16 -23.67
C GLU A 132 -37.61 42.83 -22.42
N ASP A 133 -37.41 44.15 -22.46
CA ASP A 133 -36.96 44.97 -21.35
C ASP A 133 -38.00 45.11 -20.22
N GLU A 134 -39.26 44.76 -20.49
CA GLU A 134 -40.35 44.72 -19.50
C GLU A 134 -40.44 43.37 -18.77
N ILE A 135 -39.71 42.33 -19.20
CA ILE A 135 -39.73 41.00 -18.58
C ILE A 135 -38.75 40.94 -17.40
N ALA A 136 -39.20 40.37 -16.29
CA ALA A 136 -38.39 39.96 -15.16
C ALA A 136 -38.32 38.43 -15.10
N LEU A 137 -37.12 37.89 -14.99
CA LEU A 137 -36.86 36.49 -14.69
C LEU A 137 -36.01 36.43 -13.41
N SER A 138 -36.51 35.75 -12.39
CA SER A 138 -35.76 35.55 -11.14
C SER A 138 -36.21 34.24 -10.48
N GLU A 139 -35.26 33.43 -10.03
CA GLU A 139 -35.54 32.12 -9.40
C GLU A 139 -36.45 31.22 -10.27
N GLY A 140 -36.27 31.27 -11.60
CA GLY A 140 -37.10 30.53 -12.57
C GLY A 140 -38.52 31.06 -12.74
N VAL A 141 -38.89 32.15 -12.06
CA VAL A 141 -40.21 32.78 -12.15
C VAL A 141 -40.17 33.91 -13.17
N ILE A 142 -41.08 33.84 -14.15
CA ILE A 142 -41.19 34.82 -15.24
C ILE A 142 -42.40 35.71 -14.99
N SER A 143 -42.19 37.03 -14.95
CA SER A 143 -43.25 38.03 -14.77
C SER A 143 -42.98 39.31 -15.55
N ARG A 144 -43.97 40.21 -15.63
CA ARG A 144 -43.78 41.57 -16.12
C ARG A 144 -43.32 42.49 -14.97
N LYS A 145 -42.35 43.36 -15.23
CA LYS A 145 -41.82 44.32 -14.26
C LYS A 145 -42.92 45.26 -13.75
N GLY A 146 -42.97 45.47 -12.43
CA GLY A 146 -43.89 46.43 -11.80
C GLY A 146 -45.35 45.97 -11.71
N GLU A 147 -45.68 44.78 -12.21
CA GLU A 147 -47.03 44.22 -12.20
C GLU A 147 -47.15 43.08 -11.17
N THR A 148 -48.24 43.08 -10.39
CA THR A 148 -48.63 41.99 -9.46
C THR A 148 -49.37 40.85 -10.18
N VAL A 149 -49.15 40.70 -11.49
CA VAL A 149 -49.84 39.74 -12.35
C VAL A 149 -49.24 38.34 -12.13
N PRO A 150 -50.03 37.25 -12.23
CA PRO A 150 -49.52 35.90 -12.02
C PRO A 150 -48.36 35.59 -12.97
N ALA A 151 -47.31 34.97 -12.42
CA ALA A 151 -46.17 34.50 -13.19
C ALA A 151 -46.61 33.58 -14.33
N ILE A 152 -45.99 33.69 -15.50
CA ILE A 152 -46.22 32.73 -16.57
C ILE A 152 -45.55 31.43 -16.17
N ALA A 153 -46.31 30.34 -16.21
CA ALA A 153 -45.77 29.02 -15.96
C ALA A 153 -44.86 28.57 -17.12
N LEU A 154 -43.71 27.99 -16.80
CA LEU A 154 -42.71 27.58 -17.78
C LEU A 154 -43.25 26.50 -18.74
N ASP A 155 -44.13 25.63 -18.24
CA ASP A 155 -44.81 24.63 -19.04
C ASP A 155 -45.68 25.27 -20.13
N ALA A 156 -46.35 26.39 -19.85
CA ALA A 156 -47.13 27.13 -20.84
C ALA A 156 -46.26 27.76 -21.93
N LEU A 157 -45.05 28.19 -21.61
CA LEU A 157 -44.11 28.76 -22.60
C LEU A 157 -43.44 27.70 -23.47
N LEU A 158 -43.23 26.50 -22.92
CA LEU A 158 -42.50 25.42 -23.60
C LEU A 158 -43.40 24.29 -24.10
N ALA A 159 -44.69 24.28 -23.79
CA ALA A 159 -45.60 23.18 -24.13
C ALA A 159 -45.54 22.84 -25.62
N ASN A 160 -45.14 21.60 -25.93
CA ASN A 160 -44.95 21.05 -27.28
C ASN A 160 -43.82 21.67 -28.11
N GLU A 161 -43.04 22.60 -27.56
CA GLU A 161 -41.90 23.21 -28.24
C GLU A 161 -40.62 22.39 -28.06
N ARG A 162 -39.84 22.27 -29.14
CA ARG A 162 -38.49 21.69 -29.11
C ARG A 162 -37.53 22.71 -29.70
N ILE A 163 -36.86 23.46 -28.84
CA ILE A 163 -35.99 24.55 -29.24
C ILE A 163 -34.54 24.12 -29.01
N LEU A 164 -33.78 23.92 -30.10
CA LEU A 164 -32.35 23.62 -30.05
C LEU A 164 -31.57 24.78 -30.66
N LEU A 165 -30.80 25.48 -29.83
CA LEU A 165 -29.99 26.64 -30.23
C LEU A 165 -28.54 26.18 -30.47
N PRO A 166 -27.87 26.60 -31.56
CA PRO A 166 -26.44 26.38 -31.68
C PRO A 166 -25.69 27.17 -30.61
N LEU A 167 -24.63 26.58 -30.04
CA LEU A 167 -23.74 27.26 -29.09
C LEU A 167 -23.10 28.48 -29.76
N ALA A 168 -23.27 29.65 -29.16
CA ALA A 168 -22.64 30.87 -29.64
C ALA A 168 -21.13 30.90 -29.36
N GLU A 169 -20.35 31.63 -30.16
CA GLU A 169 -18.91 31.81 -29.93
C GLU A 169 -18.62 32.63 -28.66
N SER A 170 -19.53 33.54 -28.30
CA SER A 170 -19.46 34.39 -27.11
C SER A 170 -20.84 34.81 -26.64
N ALA A 171 -20.96 35.20 -25.37
CA ALA A 171 -22.15 35.84 -24.82
C ALA A 171 -21.76 36.91 -23.79
N GLU A 172 -22.61 37.91 -23.60
CA GLU A 172 -22.46 38.89 -22.53
C GLU A 172 -22.98 38.29 -21.22
N PHE A 173 -22.07 38.10 -20.26
CA PHE A 173 -22.39 37.57 -18.94
C PHE A 173 -22.97 38.66 -18.03
N LYS A 174 -23.68 38.23 -16.99
CA LYS A 174 -24.13 39.15 -15.94
C LYS A 174 -22.95 39.88 -15.30
N GLN A 175 -23.16 41.16 -15.05
CA GLN A 175 -22.19 41.98 -14.31
C GLN A 175 -22.13 41.52 -12.84
N VAL A 176 -20.98 41.72 -12.21
CA VAL A 176 -20.69 41.20 -10.85
C VAL A 176 -21.66 41.74 -9.79
N ASP A 177 -22.10 43.00 -9.94
CA ASP A 177 -23.08 43.64 -9.06
C ASP A 177 -24.48 43.01 -9.17
N GLN A 178 -24.75 42.26 -10.24
CA GLN A 178 -25.98 41.50 -10.45
C GLN A 178 -25.90 40.07 -9.89
N HIS A 179 -24.72 39.60 -9.47
CA HIS A 179 -24.53 38.22 -9.01
C HIS A 179 -25.24 37.98 -7.67
N LYS A 180 -26.02 36.89 -7.61
CA LYS A 180 -26.75 36.46 -6.40
C LYS A 180 -26.13 35.21 -5.77
N LEU A 181 -25.59 34.31 -6.59
CA LEU A 181 -25.02 33.02 -6.23
C LEU A 181 -23.49 33.03 -6.39
N VAL A 182 -22.97 33.48 -7.53
CA VAL A 182 -21.53 33.55 -7.78
C VAL A 182 -20.88 34.56 -6.82
N GLY A 183 -19.78 34.14 -6.17
CA GLY A 183 -19.13 34.92 -5.11
C GLY A 183 -19.68 34.66 -3.71
N ARG A 184 -20.68 33.79 -3.56
CA ARG A 184 -21.23 33.37 -2.26
C ARG A 184 -20.81 31.95 -1.91
N SER A 185 -20.64 31.69 -0.61
CA SER A 185 -20.37 30.35 -0.11
C SER A 185 -21.67 29.55 -0.05
N VAL A 186 -21.78 28.51 -0.88
CA VAL A 186 -22.88 27.54 -0.82
C VAL A 186 -22.37 26.16 -0.40
N ALA A 187 -23.24 25.38 0.24
CA ALA A 187 -22.94 24.01 0.62
C ALA A 187 -22.73 23.12 -0.62
N ARG A 188 -21.80 22.17 -0.50
CA ARG A 188 -21.53 21.19 -1.54
C ARG A 188 -22.69 20.21 -1.71
N VAL A 189 -23.11 20.00 -2.95
CA VAL A 189 -24.25 19.13 -3.29
C VAL A 189 -23.98 17.65 -3.03
N ASP A 190 -22.71 17.23 -2.98
CA ASP A 190 -22.30 15.83 -2.84
C ASP A 190 -22.03 15.39 -1.39
N ILE A 191 -21.75 16.32 -0.48
CA ILE A 191 -21.35 16.01 0.90
C ILE A 191 -22.46 15.31 1.71
N PRO A 192 -23.75 15.72 1.68
CA PRO A 192 -24.80 15.07 2.46
C PRO A 192 -24.92 13.56 2.22
N ALA A 193 -24.80 13.11 0.97
CA ALA A 193 -24.82 11.69 0.62
C ALA A 193 -23.54 10.97 1.09
N LYS A 194 -22.38 11.63 1.05
CA LYS A 194 -21.11 11.06 1.50
C LYS A 194 -21.09 10.82 3.01
N VAL A 195 -21.56 11.78 3.81
CA VAL A 195 -21.57 11.66 5.27
C VAL A 195 -22.60 10.65 5.78
N THR A 196 -23.66 10.38 5.02
CA THR A 196 -24.68 9.38 5.35
C THR A 196 -24.36 7.99 4.83
N GLY A 197 -23.28 7.82 4.05
CA GLY A 197 -22.92 6.56 3.41
C GLY A 197 -23.85 6.16 2.26
N SER A 198 -24.69 7.07 1.76
CA SER A 198 -25.60 6.81 0.64
C SER A 198 -25.02 7.20 -0.73
N PHE A 199 -23.84 7.82 -0.75
CA PHE A 199 -23.14 8.18 -1.98
C PHE A 199 -22.44 6.94 -2.58
N ALA A 200 -22.74 6.63 -3.84
CA ALA A 200 -22.14 5.49 -4.53
C ALA A 200 -20.80 5.87 -5.17
N TYR A 201 -19.73 5.21 -4.75
CA TYR A 201 -18.44 5.21 -5.42
C TYR A 201 -18.39 4.12 -6.51
N VAL A 202 -17.37 4.13 -7.35
CA VAL A 202 -17.17 3.06 -8.35
C VAL A 202 -17.12 1.66 -7.72
N HIS A 203 -16.64 1.55 -6.47
CA HIS A 203 -16.58 0.30 -5.71
C HIS A 203 -17.97 -0.29 -5.39
N ASP A 204 -19.00 0.55 -5.39
CA ASP A 204 -20.38 0.19 -5.06
C ASP A 204 -21.20 -0.25 -6.27
N VAL A 205 -20.66 -0.10 -7.49
CA VAL A 205 -21.34 -0.49 -8.73
C VAL A 205 -21.63 -2.00 -8.71
N ARG A 206 -22.86 -2.36 -9.05
CA ARG A 206 -23.33 -3.75 -9.20
C ARG A 206 -24.05 -3.87 -10.54
N VAL A 207 -23.67 -4.88 -11.32
CA VAL A 207 -24.29 -5.22 -12.61
C VAL A 207 -24.82 -6.65 -12.54
N ALA A 208 -25.93 -6.94 -13.22
CA ALA A 208 -26.51 -8.29 -13.24
C ALA A 208 -25.52 -9.30 -13.86
N GLY A 209 -25.31 -10.44 -13.18
CA GLY A 209 -24.36 -11.46 -13.62
C GLY A 209 -22.89 -11.09 -13.48
N MET A 210 -22.58 -10.05 -12.69
CA MET A 210 -21.21 -9.59 -12.46
C MET A 210 -20.34 -10.65 -11.77
N LEU A 211 -19.17 -10.89 -12.36
CA LEU A 211 -18.09 -11.71 -11.82
C LEU A 211 -16.98 -10.83 -11.21
N HIS A 212 -16.04 -11.45 -10.52
CA HIS A 212 -14.96 -10.75 -9.82
C HIS A 212 -13.60 -11.12 -10.40
N GLY A 213 -12.80 -10.10 -10.69
CA GLY A 213 -11.47 -10.23 -11.26
C GLY A 213 -10.35 -9.78 -10.32
N ARG A 214 -9.20 -10.43 -10.43
CA ARG A 214 -7.93 -10.04 -9.82
C ARG A 214 -6.81 -10.18 -10.86
N VAL A 215 -5.80 -9.33 -10.75
CA VAL A 215 -4.62 -9.36 -11.62
C VAL A 215 -3.41 -9.85 -10.83
N VAL A 216 -2.52 -10.57 -11.51
CA VAL A 216 -1.18 -10.93 -11.00
C VAL A 216 -0.19 -10.08 -11.78
N ARG A 217 0.52 -9.19 -11.09
CA ARG A 217 1.42 -8.24 -11.73
C ARG A 217 2.82 -8.83 -11.95
N PRO A 218 3.56 -8.38 -12.98
CA PRO A 218 4.96 -8.75 -13.18
C PRO A 218 5.86 -8.31 -12.01
N PRO A 219 7.09 -8.85 -11.88
CA PRO A 219 7.99 -8.52 -10.77
C PRO A 219 8.68 -7.14 -10.89
N TYR A 220 8.73 -6.54 -12.08
CA TYR A 220 9.38 -5.24 -12.34
C TYR A 220 8.51 -4.03 -11.97
N ALA A 221 7.94 -4.02 -10.77
CA ALA A 221 6.98 -3.02 -10.35
C ALA A 221 7.46 -1.57 -10.49
N GLY A 222 6.59 -0.72 -11.06
CA GLY A 222 6.91 0.69 -11.29
C GLY A 222 7.85 0.94 -12.48
N MET A 223 8.19 -0.08 -13.27
CA MET A 223 8.85 0.10 -14.56
C MET A 223 7.87 -0.16 -15.71
N ASP A 224 7.82 0.75 -16.68
CA ASP A 224 6.91 0.67 -17.83
C ASP A 224 7.64 0.82 -19.19
N ALA A 225 8.97 0.70 -19.17
CA ALA A 225 9.82 0.74 -20.34
C ALA A 225 10.99 -0.25 -20.24
N GLY A 226 11.52 -0.66 -21.39
CA GLY A 226 12.64 -1.59 -21.53
C GLY A 226 12.26 -2.92 -22.14
N ASP A 227 13.24 -3.63 -22.71
CA ASP A 227 13.04 -4.83 -23.54
C ASP A 227 12.32 -5.99 -22.83
N PHE A 228 12.31 -5.99 -21.49
CA PHE A 228 11.63 -6.99 -20.67
C PHE A 228 10.12 -6.73 -20.52
N VAL A 229 9.65 -5.50 -20.69
CA VAL A 229 8.24 -5.13 -20.47
C VAL A 229 7.36 -5.71 -21.57
N GLY A 230 6.38 -6.53 -21.19
CA GLY A 230 5.43 -7.19 -22.10
C GLY A 230 5.86 -8.57 -22.60
N TRP A 231 7.07 -9.02 -22.24
CA TRP A 231 7.70 -10.25 -22.74
C TRP A 231 8.50 -11.04 -21.66
N SER A 232 8.31 -10.74 -20.38
CA SER A 232 9.01 -11.38 -19.26
C SER A 232 8.38 -12.68 -18.79
N LEU A 233 7.10 -12.92 -19.07
CA LEU A 233 6.40 -14.11 -18.62
C LEU A 233 6.94 -15.37 -19.33
N ILE A 234 7.40 -16.33 -18.55
CA ILE A 234 7.90 -17.62 -19.03
C ILE A 234 6.79 -18.66 -19.02
N SER A 235 6.11 -18.83 -17.88
CA SER A 235 5.03 -19.81 -17.72
C SER A 235 4.07 -19.46 -16.59
N VAL A 236 2.86 -20.01 -16.65
CA VAL A 236 1.83 -19.93 -15.61
C VAL A 236 1.34 -21.35 -15.33
N ASP A 237 1.46 -21.78 -14.07
CA ASP A 237 0.92 -23.05 -13.60
C ASP A 237 -0.54 -22.85 -13.16
N ARG A 238 -1.48 -23.25 -14.03
CA ARG A 238 -2.92 -23.10 -13.78
C ARG A 238 -3.44 -24.10 -12.75
N ASP A 239 -2.76 -25.23 -12.58
CA ASP A 239 -3.19 -26.29 -11.66
C ASP A 239 -2.90 -25.89 -10.20
N SER A 240 -2.02 -24.90 -9.99
CA SER A 240 -1.72 -24.36 -8.65
C SER A 240 -2.90 -23.69 -7.95
N ILE A 241 -4.01 -23.47 -8.65
CA ILE A 241 -5.26 -22.92 -8.12
C ILE A 241 -6.47 -23.85 -8.33
N ALA A 242 -6.25 -25.12 -8.70
CA ALA A 242 -7.31 -26.07 -9.01
C ALA A 242 -8.22 -26.38 -7.79
N ASP A 243 -7.73 -26.14 -6.58
CA ASP A 243 -8.45 -26.27 -5.32
C ASP A 243 -9.36 -25.07 -5.00
N VAL A 244 -9.20 -23.94 -5.71
CA VAL A 244 -10.03 -22.75 -5.50
C VAL A 244 -11.35 -22.88 -6.27
N PRO A 245 -12.52 -22.91 -5.60
CA PRO A 245 -13.79 -23.06 -6.29
C PRO A 245 -14.19 -21.78 -7.04
N GLY A 246 -15.07 -21.92 -8.04
CA GLY A 246 -15.71 -20.78 -8.71
C GLY A 246 -14.82 -20.02 -9.71
N ILE A 247 -13.62 -20.50 -10.03
CA ILE A 247 -12.76 -19.93 -11.07
C ILE A 247 -13.43 -20.12 -12.45
N ARG A 248 -13.56 -19.02 -13.19
CA ARG A 248 -14.15 -18.98 -14.55
C ARG A 248 -13.10 -18.90 -15.64
N ALA A 249 -12.02 -18.14 -15.41
CA ALA A 249 -10.95 -18.00 -16.39
C ALA A 249 -9.63 -17.58 -15.72
N VAL A 250 -8.53 -18.04 -16.31
CA VAL A 250 -7.19 -17.44 -16.15
C VAL A 250 -6.77 -16.90 -17.52
N VAL A 251 -6.67 -15.58 -17.63
CA VAL A 251 -6.35 -14.84 -18.84
C VAL A 251 -4.87 -14.51 -18.83
N VAL A 252 -4.18 -14.82 -19.92
CA VAL A 252 -2.75 -14.56 -20.10
C VAL A 252 -2.55 -13.97 -21.50
N GLU A 253 -2.07 -12.72 -21.59
CA GLU A 253 -1.75 -12.02 -22.85
C GLU A 253 -0.45 -11.21 -22.64
N GLY A 254 0.67 -11.65 -23.22
CA GLY A 254 1.99 -11.09 -22.91
C GLY A 254 2.33 -11.26 -21.42
N ASP A 255 2.67 -10.16 -20.76
CA ASP A 255 2.92 -10.09 -19.32
C ASP A 255 1.66 -9.80 -18.48
N PHE A 256 0.49 -9.64 -19.13
CA PHE A 256 -0.77 -9.51 -18.41
C PHE A 256 -1.27 -10.88 -17.94
N ILE A 257 -1.49 -11.02 -16.63
CA ILE A 257 -2.18 -12.16 -16.03
C ILE A 257 -3.38 -11.65 -15.24
N GLY A 258 -4.54 -12.24 -15.49
CA GLY A 258 -5.73 -11.98 -14.70
C GLY A 258 -6.57 -13.24 -14.47
N ILE A 259 -7.32 -13.24 -13.38
CA ILE A 259 -8.15 -14.35 -12.93
C ILE A 259 -9.57 -13.82 -12.75
N VAL A 260 -10.56 -14.58 -13.21
CA VAL A 260 -11.99 -14.29 -13.03
C VAL A 260 -12.61 -15.40 -12.22
N ALA A 261 -13.38 -15.05 -11.18
CA ALA A 261 -14.13 -15.98 -10.35
C ALA A 261 -15.58 -15.49 -10.13
N GLU A 262 -16.42 -16.39 -9.64
CA GLU A 262 -17.80 -16.09 -9.23
C GLU A 262 -17.87 -15.12 -8.05
N ARG A 263 -16.91 -15.21 -7.11
CA ARG A 263 -16.85 -14.38 -5.90
C ARG A 263 -15.52 -13.67 -5.74
N GLU A 264 -15.54 -12.56 -5.02
CA GLU A 264 -14.36 -11.71 -4.82
C GLU A 264 -13.24 -12.42 -4.06
N GLU A 265 -13.57 -13.09 -2.95
CA GLU A 265 -12.55 -13.76 -2.13
C GLU A 265 -11.92 -14.96 -2.83
N GLN A 266 -12.65 -15.65 -3.73
CA GLN A 266 -12.10 -16.72 -4.59
C GLN A 266 -11.08 -16.17 -5.59
N ALA A 267 -11.40 -15.05 -6.27
CA ALA A 267 -10.45 -14.42 -7.19
C ALA A 267 -9.20 -13.93 -6.45
N ALA A 268 -9.35 -13.41 -5.22
CA ALA A 268 -8.24 -12.96 -4.38
C ALA A 268 -7.36 -14.12 -3.92
N GLU A 269 -7.95 -15.21 -3.44
CA GLU A 269 -7.23 -16.43 -3.05
C GLU A 269 -6.46 -17.02 -4.23
N ALA A 270 -7.10 -17.14 -5.39
CA ALA A 270 -6.45 -17.65 -6.60
C ALA A 270 -5.29 -16.75 -7.05
N ALA A 271 -5.43 -15.42 -6.98
CA ALA A 271 -4.33 -14.51 -7.34
C ALA A 271 -3.11 -14.65 -6.43
N LEU A 272 -3.31 -15.00 -5.15
CA LEU A 272 -2.23 -15.27 -4.20
C LEU A 272 -1.58 -16.64 -4.43
N LYS A 273 -2.36 -17.65 -4.81
CA LYS A 273 -1.90 -19.03 -5.02
C LYS A 273 -1.31 -19.30 -6.41
N LEU A 274 -1.66 -18.49 -7.42
CA LEU A 274 -1.24 -18.72 -8.80
C LEU A 274 0.28 -18.61 -8.93
N LYS A 275 0.92 -19.68 -9.41
CA LYS A 275 2.36 -19.72 -9.64
C LYS A 275 2.68 -19.27 -11.06
N ALA A 276 3.45 -18.19 -11.18
CA ALA A 276 3.97 -17.68 -12.44
C ALA A 276 5.49 -17.60 -12.40
N GLN A 277 6.14 -17.94 -13.51
CA GLN A 277 7.58 -17.84 -13.69
C GLN A 277 7.90 -16.68 -14.63
N TRP A 278 8.80 -15.80 -14.19
CA TRP A 278 9.19 -14.60 -14.91
C TRP A 278 10.69 -14.63 -15.21
N ARG A 279 11.11 -13.92 -16.26
CA ARG A 279 12.52 -13.63 -16.52
C ARG A 279 13.07 -12.68 -15.45
N ASP A 280 14.36 -12.81 -15.19
CA ASP A 280 15.08 -11.86 -14.34
C ASP A 280 15.12 -10.47 -14.99
N PHE A 281 15.12 -9.43 -14.16
CA PHE A 281 15.30 -8.05 -14.58
C PHE A 281 16.27 -7.34 -13.63
N THR A 282 16.82 -6.21 -14.07
CA THR A 282 17.74 -5.39 -13.25
C THR A 282 17.09 -4.03 -13.01
N PRO A 283 16.76 -3.68 -11.76
CA PRO A 283 16.21 -2.36 -11.45
C PRO A 283 17.28 -1.26 -11.53
N PRO A 284 16.88 0.00 -11.74
CA PRO A 284 17.80 1.13 -11.73
C PRO A 284 18.36 1.37 -10.31
N ASP A 285 19.62 1.82 -10.22
CA ASP A 285 20.19 2.31 -8.97
C ASP A 285 19.76 3.77 -8.75
N LEU A 286 18.95 3.99 -7.72
CA LEU A 286 18.40 5.28 -7.31
C LEU A 286 18.84 5.68 -5.89
N SER A 287 19.95 5.10 -5.40
CA SER A 287 20.52 5.44 -4.08
C SER A 287 21.06 6.89 -4.02
N ASP A 288 21.54 7.42 -5.14
CA ASP A 288 21.82 8.84 -5.36
C ASP A 288 20.93 9.36 -6.49
N LEU A 289 19.76 9.86 -6.10
CA LEU A 289 18.73 10.30 -7.05
C LEU A 289 19.20 11.47 -7.92
N GLY A 290 19.94 12.43 -7.35
CA GLY A 290 20.44 13.59 -8.08
C GLY A 290 21.42 13.19 -9.18
N GLN A 291 22.35 12.29 -8.85
CA GLN A 291 23.30 11.75 -9.83
C GLN A 291 22.60 10.87 -10.87
N ALA A 292 21.64 10.04 -10.47
CA ALA A 292 20.88 9.20 -11.38
C ALA A 292 20.10 10.04 -12.42
N LEU A 293 19.44 11.11 -11.98
CA LEU A 293 18.72 12.04 -12.88
C LEU A 293 19.67 12.74 -13.85
N ARG A 294 20.81 13.23 -13.36
CA ARG A 294 21.80 13.93 -14.19
C ARG A 294 22.45 13.01 -15.23
N ALA A 295 22.69 11.75 -14.88
CA ALA A 295 23.33 10.77 -15.76
C ALA A 295 22.36 10.15 -16.78
N HIS A 296 21.04 10.24 -16.55
CA HIS A 296 20.06 9.63 -17.45
C HIS A 296 19.99 10.38 -18.80
N PRO A 297 19.80 9.68 -19.93
CA PRO A 297 19.72 10.32 -21.24
C PRO A 297 18.64 11.39 -21.29
N SER A 298 18.99 12.58 -21.79
CA SER A 298 18.08 13.72 -21.89
C SER A 298 18.43 14.59 -23.08
N THR A 299 17.44 15.34 -23.58
CA THR A 299 17.61 16.30 -24.68
C THR A 299 17.39 17.72 -24.14
N PRO A 300 18.40 18.61 -24.21
CA PRO A 300 18.24 19.98 -23.78
C PRO A 300 17.30 20.75 -24.73
N ARG A 301 16.39 21.52 -24.14
CA ARG A 301 15.47 22.43 -24.83
C ARG A 301 15.58 23.80 -24.18
N LEU A 302 16.18 24.74 -24.91
CA LEU A 302 16.22 26.14 -24.52
C LEU A 302 14.80 26.71 -24.53
N LEU A 303 14.37 27.25 -23.39
CA LEU A 303 13.02 27.81 -23.19
C LEU A 303 13.02 29.32 -23.41
N ALA A 304 13.98 30.01 -22.79
CA ALA A 304 14.18 31.45 -22.88
C ALA A 304 15.66 31.80 -22.63
N GLU A 305 16.13 32.87 -23.26
CA GLU A 305 17.43 33.49 -23.02
C GLU A 305 17.29 35.01 -23.16
N GLU A 306 17.69 35.74 -22.12
CA GLU A 306 17.62 37.19 -22.01
C GLU A 306 18.99 37.71 -21.54
N GLY A 307 19.57 38.65 -22.29
CA GLY A 307 20.89 39.21 -22.00
C GLY A 307 22.06 38.29 -22.38
N ASP A 308 23.25 38.59 -21.84
CA ASP A 308 24.48 37.79 -22.03
C ASP A 308 24.80 37.08 -20.71
N VAL A 309 24.30 35.85 -20.58
CA VAL A 309 24.37 35.08 -19.34
C VAL A 309 25.80 34.65 -18.99
N GLU A 310 26.63 34.29 -19.98
CA GLU A 310 28.02 33.88 -19.72
C GLU A 310 28.84 35.05 -19.15
N THR A 311 28.77 36.22 -19.81
CA THR A 311 29.45 37.42 -19.32
C THR A 311 28.91 37.86 -17.96
N ALA A 312 27.60 37.75 -17.73
CA ALA A 312 26.98 38.10 -16.45
C ALA A 312 27.40 37.16 -15.31
N LEU A 313 27.58 35.86 -15.58
CA LEU A 313 28.08 34.87 -14.61
C LEU A 313 29.54 35.13 -14.22
N GLU A 314 30.37 35.58 -15.16
CA GLU A 314 31.76 35.97 -14.90
C GLU A 314 31.85 37.26 -14.06
N GLY A 315 30.88 38.16 -14.21
CA GLY A 315 30.83 39.47 -13.54
C GLY A 315 30.06 39.53 -12.23
N LEU A 316 29.77 38.39 -11.58
CA LEU A 316 29.04 38.35 -10.30
C LEU A 316 29.88 38.88 -9.13
N GLU A 317 29.30 39.71 -8.27
CA GLU A 317 29.91 40.07 -6.98
C GLU A 317 29.81 38.91 -5.98
N THR A 318 28.65 38.25 -5.94
CA THR A 318 28.43 37.05 -5.14
C THR A 318 27.91 35.94 -6.03
N ARG A 319 28.74 34.92 -6.28
CA ARG A 319 28.34 33.73 -7.04
C ARG A 319 27.71 32.67 -6.14
N LEU A 320 26.57 32.15 -6.57
CA LEU A 320 25.74 31.21 -5.83
C LEU A 320 25.27 30.08 -6.75
N ASP A 321 26.08 29.05 -6.95
CA ASP A 321 25.64 27.88 -7.73
C ASP A 321 24.97 26.85 -6.80
N ARG A 322 23.81 26.32 -7.20
CA ARG A 322 22.96 25.44 -6.38
C ARG A 322 22.33 24.30 -7.17
N SER A 323 22.19 23.16 -6.50
CA SER A 323 21.41 22.01 -6.95
C SER A 323 20.30 21.71 -5.95
N TYR A 324 19.10 21.45 -6.46
CA TYR A 324 17.91 21.08 -5.69
C TYR A 324 17.38 19.74 -6.20
N VAL A 325 17.00 18.85 -5.27
CA VAL A 325 16.52 17.50 -5.58
C VAL A 325 15.13 17.29 -5.00
N TRP A 326 14.20 16.91 -5.87
CA TRP A 326 12.82 16.56 -5.55
C TRP A 326 12.59 15.05 -5.70
N PRO A 327 12.07 14.35 -4.67
CA PRO A 327 11.94 12.90 -4.70
C PRO A 327 10.71 12.44 -5.50
N TYR A 328 10.69 11.15 -5.83
CA TYR A 328 9.50 10.50 -6.34
C TYR A 328 8.43 10.43 -5.24
N HIS A 329 7.19 10.73 -5.61
CA HIS A 329 6.03 10.68 -4.71
C HIS A 329 4.93 9.77 -5.27
N MET A 330 4.03 9.29 -4.43
CA MET A 330 2.80 8.60 -4.84
C MET A 330 1.60 9.53 -4.80
N HIS A 331 0.56 9.22 -5.56
CA HIS A 331 -0.74 9.87 -5.37
C HIS A 331 -1.33 9.43 -4.04
N GLY A 332 -1.15 8.16 -3.65
CA GLY A 332 -1.57 7.68 -2.34
C GLY A 332 -3.08 7.81 -2.16
N SER A 333 -3.86 7.28 -3.11
CA SER A 333 -5.33 7.35 -3.00
C SER A 333 -5.80 6.48 -1.83
N ILE A 334 -6.76 6.94 -1.01
CA ILE A 334 -7.19 6.22 0.21
C ILE A 334 -7.89 4.90 -0.12
N GLY A 335 -8.67 4.85 -1.20
CA GLY A 335 -9.21 3.61 -1.75
C GLY A 335 -8.37 3.17 -2.96
N PRO A 336 -7.96 1.88 -3.04
CA PRO A 336 -7.32 1.34 -4.24
C PRO A 336 -8.23 1.46 -5.47
N SER A 337 -7.64 1.56 -6.65
CA SER A 337 -8.37 1.70 -7.91
C SER A 337 -9.28 0.49 -8.17
N CYS A 338 -10.50 0.77 -8.67
CA CYS A 338 -11.52 -0.21 -8.98
C CYS A 338 -12.28 0.19 -10.25
N ALA A 339 -12.66 -0.80 -11.04
CA ALA A 339 -13.50 -0.63 -12.23
C ALA A 339 -14.42 -1.83 -12.45
N VAL A 340 -15.51 -1.59 -13.18
CA VAL A 340 -16.36 -2.65 -13.73
C VAL A 340 -16.37 -2.49 -15.24
N ALA A 341 -16.22 -3.59 -15.98
CA ALA A 341 -16.36 -3.60 -17.42
C ALA A 341 -17.41 -4.63 -17.84
N ASP A 342 -18.25 -4.30 -18.81
CA ASP A 342 -19.14 -5.22 -19.50
C ASP A 342 -18.83 -5.18 -21.00
N VAL A 343 -18.11 -6.20 -21.47
CA VAL A 343 -17.70 -6.36 -22.86
C VAL A 343 -18.63 -7.37 -23.54
N ARG A 344 -19.37 -6.90 -24.54
CA ARG A 344 -20.29 -7.71 -25.35
C ARG A 344 -19.95 -7.55 -26.84
N GLU A 345 -20.55 -8.39 -27.67
CA GLU A 345 -20.43 -8.26 -29.13
C GLU A 345 -20.90 -6.89 -29.63
N GLY A 346 -21.89 -6.28 -28.95
CA GLY A 346 -22.47 -4.97 -29.28
C GLY A 346 -21.60 -3.76 -28.91
N GLY A 347 -20.66 -3.88 -27.99
CA GLY A 347 -19.81 -2.78 -27.52
C GLY A 347 -19.25 -3.02 -26.12
N ILE A 348 -18.64 -1.98 -25.56
CA ILE A 348 -18.03 -1.99 -24.24
C ILE A 348 -18.70 -0.92 -23.39
N THR A 349 -19.12 -1.27 -22.18
CA THR A 349 -19.47 -0.29 -21.15
C THR A 349 -18.51 -0.46 -19.98
N VAL A 350 -17.92 0.63 -19.51
CA VAL A 350 -17.06 0.64 -18.32
C VAL A 350 -17.54 1.65 -17.30
N TRP A 351 -17.55 1.24 -16.03
CA TRP A 351 -17.75 2.10 -14.87
C TRP A 351 -16.41 2.32 -14.20
N THR A 352 -15.97 3.57 -14.11
CA THR A 352 -14.60 3.91 -13.73
C THR A 352 -14.53 5.08 -12.76
N GLY A 353 -13.46 5.11 -11.95
CA GLY A 353 -12.98 6.24 -11.17
C GLY A 353 -12.10 7.25 -11.93
N SER A 354 -11.81 7.00 -13.20
CA SER A 354 -10.84 7.73 -14.03
C SER A 354 -11.06 9.25 -14.03
N GLN A 355 -9.97 10.02 -13.91
CA GLN A 355 -10.00 11.48 -14.12
C GLN A 355 -10.05 11.87 -15.61
N ASN A 356 -9.83 10.91 -16.53
CA ASN A 356 -9.63 11.12 -17.96
C ASN A 356 -10.58 10.25 -18.82
N PRO A 357 -11.92 10.41 -18.75
CA PRO A 357 -12.83 9.53 -19.46
C PRO A 357 -12.60 9.43 -20.97
N TYR A 358 -12.36 10.56 -21.65
CA TYR A 358 -12.13 10.59 -23.10
C TYR A 358 -10.76 10.04 -23.53
N PRO A 359 -9.63 10.41 -22.90
CA PRO A 359 -8.36 9.74 -23.16
C PRO A 359 -8.41 8.23 -22.89
N LEU A 360 -9.06 7.80 -21.81
CA LEU A 360 -9.26 6.39 -21.50
C LEU A 360 -10.07 5.67 -22.59
N GLN A 361 -11.12 6.29 -23.12
CA GLN A 361 -11.90 5.74 -24.24
C GLN A 361 -11.01 5.46 -25.46
N ASN A 362 -10.06 6.34 -25.77
CA ASN A 362 -9.10 6.14 -26.87
C ASN A 362 -8.13 4.98 -26.57
N ASP A 363 -7.60 4.90 -25.34
CA ASP A 363 -6.71 3.80 -24.94
C ASP A 363 -7.41 2.44 -25.02
N LEU A 364 -8.70 2.38 -24.63
CA LEU A 364 -9.52 1.17 -24.76
C LEU A 364 -9.81 0.81 -26.23
N ALA A 365 -10.00 1.79 -27.10
CA ALA A 365 -10.13 1.56 -28.54
C ALA A 365 -8.86 0.91 -29.13
N VAL A 366 -7.68 1.39 -28.73
CA VAL A 366 -6.39 0.78 -29.12
C VAL A 366 -6.24 -0.63 -28.54
N LEU A 367 -6.57 -0.83 -27.26
CA LEU A 367 -6.46 -2.12 -26.58
C LEU A 367 -7.34 -3.21 -27.24
N THR A 368 -8.53 -2.83 -27.67
CA THR A 368 -9.57 -3.76 -28.14
C THR A 368 -9.69 -3.84 -29.65
N GLY A 369 -9.19 -2.83 -30.38
CA GLY A 369 -9.39 -2.67 -31.82
C GLY A 369 -10.80 -2.23 -32.21
N LEU A 370 -11.66 -1.89 -31.25
CA LEU A 370 -13.01 -1.39 -31.51
C LEU A 370 -12.99 0.12 -31.81
N PRO A 371 -13.92 0.61 -32.66
CA PRO A 371 -14.17 2.04 -32.79
C PRO A 371 -14.54 2.64 -31.43
N LYS A 372 -14.01 3.84 -31.12
CA LYS A 372 -14.24 4.52 -29.84
C LYS A 372 -15.73 4.77 -29.56
N GLU A 373 -16.54 4.92 -30.61
CA GLU A 373 -17.99 5.16 -30.54
C GLU A 373 -18.77 3.95 -30.00
N ARG A 374 -18.12 2.78 -29.92
CA ARG A 374 -18.68 1.55 -29.34
C ARG A 374 -18.21 1.32 -27.89
N ILE A 375 -17.55 2.31 -27.29
CA ILE A 375 -16.97 2.22 -25.96
C ILE A 375 -17.56 3.34 -25.10
N ASP A 376 -18.40 2.96 -24.15
CA ASP A 376 -19.06 3.87 -23.22
C ASP A 376 -18.29 3.88 -21.90
N VAL A 377 -17.70 5.03 -21.58
CA VAL A 377 -17.05 5.29 -20.30
C VAL A 377 -18.00 6.09 -19.42
N ILE A 378 -18.47 5.46 -18.33
CA ILE A 378 -19.36 6.04 -17.33
C ILE A 378 -18.55 6.35 -16.07
N ARG A 379 -18.49 7.63 -15.70
CA ARG A 379 -17.69 8.08 -14.58
C ARG A 379 -18.43 8.04 -13.24
N PHE A 380 -17.84 7.37 -12.25
CA PHE A 380 -18.19 7.42 -10.83
C PHE A 380 -17.04 8.01 -10.01
N GLU A 381 -17.32 8.70 -8.90
CA GLU A 381 -16.24 9.19 -8.03
C GLU A 381 -15.44 8.03 -7.42
N ALA A 382 -14.12 8.27 -7.27
CA ALA A 382 -13.18 7.40 -6.58
C ALA A 382 -12.64 8.12 -5.33
N ALA A 383 -12.02 7.34 -4.43
CA ALA A 383 -11.49 7.83 -3.15
C ALA A 383 -10.16 8.59 -3.30
N GLY A 384 -10.19 9.67 -4.09
CA GLY A 384 -9.03 10.47 -4.45
C GLY A 384 -8.31 9.94 -5.71
N CYS A 385 -7.72 10.85 -6.48
CA CYS A 385 -6.81 10.50 -7.57
C CYS A 385 -5.58 11.43 -7.60
N TYR A 386 -5.77 12.72 -7.30
CA TYR A 386 -4.71 13.74 -7.19
C TYR A 386 -3.78 13.85 -8.41
N GLY A 387 -4.22 13.36 -9.57
CA GLY A 387 -3.40 13.11 -10.73
C GLY A 387 -3.67 11.73 -11.33
N ARG A 388 -2.76 11.23 -12.17
CA ARG A 388 -2.91 9.93 -12.85
C ARG A 388 -2.44 8.77 -11.96
N ASN A 389 -3.36 8.22 -11.16
CA ASN A 389 -3.18 6.97 -10.43
C ASN A 389 -3.58 5.75 -11.30
N CYS A 390 -3.75 4.55 -10.71
CA CYS A 390 -4.12 3.32 -11.43
C CYS A 390 -5.58 3.26 -11.94
N ALA A 391 -6.37 4.32 -11.83
CA ALA A 391 -7.78 4.29 -12.22
C ALA A 391 -8.00 3.95 -13.70
N ASP A 392 -7.07 4.34 -14.58
CA ASP A 392 -7.11 4.02 -16.01
C ASP A 392 -6.63 2.57 -16.24
N ASP A 393 -5.58 2.15 -15.50
CA ASP A 393 -4.96 0.82 -15.61
C ASP A 393 -5.95 -0.29 -15.21
N VAL A 394 -6.67 -0.12 -14.11
CA VAL A 394 -7.64 -1.13 -13.61
C VAL A 394 -8.85 -1.28 -14.54
N VAL A 395 -9.19 -0.25 -15.31
CA VAL A 395 -10.28 -0.34 -16.31
C VAL A 395 -9.85 -1.23 -17.47
N ALA A 396 -8.63 -1.03 -17.96
CA ALA A 396 -8.09 -1.86 -19.02
C ALA A 396 -7.97 -3.32 -18.58
N ASP A 397 -7.56 -3.57 -17.33
CA ASP A 397 -7.57 -4.91 -16.73
C ASP A 397 -8.99 -5.51 -16.75
N ALA A 398 -10.00 -4.76 -16.31
CA ALA A 398 -11.40 -5.20 -16.28
C ALA A 398 -11.94 -5.51 -17.68
N VAL A 399 -11.58 -4.70 -18.69
CA VAL A 399 -11.97 -4.92 -20.10
C VAL A 399 -11.37 -6.22 -20.64
N LEU A 400 -10.08 -6.49 -20.40
CA LEU A 400 -9.45 -7.73 -20.83
C LEU A 400 -10.12 -8.97 -20.19
N LEU A 401 -10.42 -8.88 -18.90
CA LEU A 401 -11.08 -9.96 -18.16
C LEU A 401 -12.54 -10.18 -18.58
N SER A 402 -13.31 -9.10 -18.72
CA SER A 402 -14.70 -9.17 -19.18
C SER A 402 -14.80 -9.73 -20.60
N ARG A 403 -13.90 -9.30 -21.50
CA ARG A 403 -13.79 -9.83 -22.87
C ARG A 403 -13.57 -11.34 -22.89
N ALA A 404 -12.74 -11.86 -21.98
CA ALA A 404 -12.42 -13.28 -21.94
C ALA A 404 -13.59 -14.17 -21.50
N VAL A 405 -14.52 -13.65 -20.68
CA VAL A 405 -15.66 -14.41 -20.15
C VAL A 405 -17.01 -14.03 -20.77
N GLY A 406 -17.06 -12.93 -21.52
CA GLY A 406 -18.28 -12.41 -22.14
C GLY A 406 -19.35 -11.99 -21.13
N ALA A 407 -18.95 -11.55 -19.93
CA ALA A 407 -19.82 -11.15 -18.82
C ALA A 407 -19.22 -9.94 -18.08
N PRO A 408 -20.00 -9.20 -17.27
CA PRO A 408 -19.49 -8.06 -16.53
C PRO A 408 -18.47 -8.52 -15.49
N VAL A 409 -17.31 -7.87 -15.42
CA VAL A 409 -16.25 -8.21 -14.45
C VAL A 409 -15.87 -6.96 -13.67
N ARG A 410 -15.92 -7.07 -12.33
CA ARG A 410 -15.39 -6.07 -11.41
C ARG A 410 -13.95 -6.40 -11.03
N VAL A 411 -13.03 -5.47 -11.25
CA VAL A 411 -11.62 -5.58 -10.85
C VAL A 411 -11.31 -4.50 -9.82
N GLN A 412 -10.63 -4.89 -8.75
CA GLN A 412 -10.11 -3.99 -7.73
C GLN A 412 -8.66 -4.37 -7.44
N LEU A 413 -7.78 -3.38 -7.41
CA LEU A 413 -6.39 -3.57 -7.03
C LEU A 413 -6.25 -3.73 -5.51
N THR A 414 -5.25 -4.47 -5.07
CA THR A 414 -4.83 -4.43 -3.67
C THR A 414 -4.08 -3.11 -3.37
N ARG A 415 -3.94 -2.75 -2.09
CA ARG A 415 -3.11 -1.60 -1.67
C ARG A 415 -1.68 -1.74 -2.19
N GLU A 416 -1.10 -2.93 -2.07
CA GLU A 416 0.23 -3.27 -2.58
C GLU A 416 0.32 -3.02 -4.09
N GLN A 417 -0.66 -3.51 -4.86
CA GLN A 417 -0.68 -3.30 -6.31
C GLN A 417 -0.84 -1.84 -6.70
N GLU A 418 -1.69 -1.08 -6.01
CA GLU A 418 -1.83 0.37 -6.21
C GLU A 418 -0.49 1.07 -5.98
N HIS A 419 0.13 0.90 -4.81
CA HIS A 419 1.37 1.59 -4.46
C HIS A 419 2.54 1.18 -5.35
N LEU A 420 2.63 -0.10 -5.72
CA LEU A 420 3.69 -0.56 -6.60
C LEU A 420 3.54 0.01 -8.03
N TRP A 421 2.32 0.02 -8.58
CA TRP A 421 2.10 0.26 -10.01
C TRP A 421 1.51 1.62 -10.37
N GLU A 422 1.01 2.40 -9.40
CA GLU A 422 0.54 3.75 -9.70
C GLU A 422 1.68 4.57 -10.32
N PRO A 423 1.41 5.38 -11.35
CA PRO A 423 2.40 6.31 -11.84
C PRO A 423 2.90 7.20 -10.70
N LYS A 424 4.21 7.39 -10.56
CA LYS A 424 4.75 8.26 -9.52
C LYS A 424 4.67 9.73 -9.94
N GLY A 425 4.53 10.63 -8.99
CA GLY A 425 4.96 12.01 -9.18
C GLY A 425 6.47 12.00 -9.45
N ALA A 426 6.89 12.47 -10.63
CA ALA A 426 8.27 12.35 -11.06
C ALA A 426 9.24 13.06 -10.11
N ALA A 427 10.38 12.42 -9.85
CA ALA A 427 11.52 13.10 -9.26
C ALA A 427 12.05 14.19 -10.19
N GLN A 428 12.74 15.18 -9.65
CA GLN A 428 13.25 16.28 -10.45
C GLN A 428 14.58 16.79 -9.89
N LEU A 429 15.52 17.06 -10.79
CA LEU A 429 16.76 17.76 -10.49
C LEU A 429 16.63 19.17 -11.05
N ILE A 430 17.02 20.16 -10.25
CA ILE A 430 17.10 21.55 -10.68
C ILE A 430 18.48 22.09 -10.34
N ASP A 431 19.20 22.58 -11.34
CA ASP A 431 20.47 23.28 -11.17
C ASP A 431 20.29 24.76 -11.50
N ILE A 432 20.82 25.63 -10.64
CA ILE A 432 20.85 27.08 -10.83
C ILE A 432 22.30 27.54 -10.72
N LYS A 433 22.79 28.25 -11.73
CA LYS A 433 24.03 29.03 -11.65
C LYS A 433 23.68 30.50 -11.74
N GLY A 434 24.23 31.31 -10.86
CA GLY A 434 23.84 32.71 -10.83
C GLY A 434 24.36 33.42 -9.60
N GLY A 435 23.82 34.60 -9.34
CA GLY A 435 24.24 35.36 -8.18
C GLY A 435 23.84 36.83 -8.20
N LEU A 436 24.43 37.57 -7.28
CA LEU A 436 24.20 38.99 -7.09
C LEU A 436 25.24 39.83 -7.85
N GLY A 437 24.77 40.96 -8.38
CA GLY A 437 25.60 42.06 -8.85
C GLY A 437 25.66 43.21 -7.84
N PRO A 438 26.24 44.35 -8.25
CA PRO A 438 26.40 45.53 -7.40
C PRO A 438 25.12 45.96 -6.70
N GLY A 439 25.21 46.18 -5.39
CA GLY A 439 24.08 46.65 -4.57
C GLY A 439 22.98 45.60 -4.33
N GLY A 440 23.28 44.32 -4.57
CA GLY A 440 22.34 43.21 -4.38
C GLY A 440 21.38 43.03 -5.56
N SER A 441 21.74 43.49 -6.76
CA SER A 441 20.92 43.27 -7.97
C SER A 441 20.92 41.79 -8.39
N LEU A 442 19.83 41.34 -8.99
CA LEU A 442 19.70 39.99 -9.54
C LEU A 442 20.40 39.89 -10.89
N LYS A 443 21.72 39.66 -10.89
CA LYS A 443 22.56 39.86 -12.08
C LYS A 443 22.48 38.75 -13.14
N ALA A 444 22.57 37.49 -12.71
CA ALA A 444 22.59 36.35 -13.61
C ALA A 444 21.78 35.17 -13.04
N TYR A 445 21.05 34.48 -13.92
CA TYR A 445 20.23 33.32 -13.58
C TYR A 445 20.19 32.29 -14.71
N ASP A 446 20.99 31.23 -14.59
CA ASP A 446 21.04 30.11 -15.53
C ASP A 446 20.40 28.88 -14.87
N PHE A 447 19.18 28.57 -15.29
CA PHE A 447 18.30 27.57 -14.70
C PHE A 447 18.19 26.34 -15.60
N HIS A 448 18.39 25.17 -15.00
CA HIS A 448 18.33 23.87 -15.68
C HIS A 448 17.40 22.94 -14.91
N THR A 449 16.51 22.23 -15.60
CA THR A 449 15.61 21.27 -14.97
C THR A 449 15.47 19.95 -15.72
N TRP A 450 15.53 18.82 -15.00
CA TRP A 450 15.42 17.45 -15.53
C TRP A 450 14.16 16.77 -15.00
N TYR A 451 13.21 16.44 -15.88
CA TYR A 451 11.89 15.90 -15.52
C TYR A 451 11.58 14.58 -16.29
N PRO A 452 11.71 13.40 -15.65
CA PRO A 452 11.52 12.09 -16.27
C PRO A 452 10.06 11.63 -16.21
N SER A 453 9.28 11.91 -17.26
CA SER A 453 7.86 11.52 -17.34
C SER A 453 7.41 11.18 -18.76
N ASN A 454 6.54 10.17 -18.88
CA ASN A 454 5.93 9.69 -20.13
C ASN A 454 4.40 9.71 -20.12
N ALA A 455 3.77 10.40 -19.16
CA ALA A 455 2.34 10.36 -18.86
C ALA A 455 1.82 8.99 -18.41
N ALA A 456 2.70 8.01 -18.19
CA ALA A 456 2.42 6.64 -17.83
C ALA A 456 1.34 5.99 -18.70
N PRO A 457 1.68 5.51 -19.91
CA PRO A 457 0.75 4.80 -20.79
C PRO A 457 -0.04 3.72 -20.04
N THR A 458 -1.30 3.53 -20.42
CA THR A 458 -2.18 2.55 -19.77
C THR A 458 -1.53 1.17 -19.77
N LEU A 459 -1.32 0.61 -18.57
CA LEU A 459 -0.39 -0.48 -18.32
C LEU A 459 -0.72 -1.73 -19.14
N ALA A 460 -2.00 -2.06 -19.29
CA ALA A 460 -2.43 -3.20 -20.09
C ALA A 460 -1.99 -3.09 -21.57
N LEU A 461 -1.89 -1.89 -22.15
CA LEU A 461 -1.40 -1.72 -23.53
C LEU A 461 0.07 -2.17 -23.66
N LEU A 462 0.89 -1.87 -22.65
CA LEU A 462 2.30 -2.28 -22.60
C LEU A 462 2.43 -3.77 -22.31
N LEU A 463 1.73 -4.27 -21.27
CA LEU A 463 1.83 -5.66 -20.84
C LEU A 463 1.37 -6.65 -21.93
N THR A 464 0.41 -6.26 -22.76
CA THR A 464 -0.09 -7.08 -23.88
C THR A 464 0.67 -6.86 -25.19
N GLY A 465 1.66 -5.95 -25.22
CA GLY A 465 2.44 -5.62 -26.42
C GLY A 465 1.64 -4.88 -27.51
N ARG A 466 0.49 -4.26 -27.16
CA ARG A 466 -0.36 -3.49 -28.10
C ARG A 466 0.27 -2.17 -28.50
N ILE A 467 1.10 -1.61 -27.64
CA ILE A 467 1.96 -0.48 -27.95
C ILE A 467 3.42 -0.85 -27.65
N PRO A 468 4.39 -0.18 -28.29
CA PRO A 468 5.81 -0.40 -28.00
C PRO A 468 6.16 -0.09 -26.53
N ASN A 469 7.09 -0.87 -25.98
CA ASN A 469 7.69 -0.68 -24.65
C ASN A 469 8.80 0.40 -24.61
N GLN A 470 8.81 1.30 -25.60
CA GLN A 470 9.77 2.41 -25.66
C GLN A 470 9.23 3.61 -24.87
N PRO A 471 10.04 4.22 -24.00
CA PRO A 471 9.58 5.33 -23.18
C PRO A 471 9.42 6.58 -24.03
N ALA A 472 8.19 7.08 -24.16
CA ALA A 472 7.94 8.39 -24.77
C ALA A 472 8.40 9.51 -23.84
N THR A 473 9.11 10.50 -24.36
CA THR A 473 9.48 11.71 -23.61
C THR A 473 8.37 12.75 -23.70
N LEU A 474 7.96 13.32 -22.56
CA LEU A 474 7.04 14.44 -22.51
C LEU A 474 7.69 15.75 -22.11
N ARG A 475 7.27 16.82 -22.80
CA ARG A 475 7.70 18.20 -22.56
C ARG A 475 6.88 18.83 -21.44
N MET A 476 7.12 18.39 -20.21
CA MET A 476 6.36 18.83 -19.04
C MET A 476 7.23 19.35 -17.89
N GLY A 477 8.56 19.36 -18.02
CA GLY A 477 9.47 19.92 -17.01
C GLY A 477 9.45 21.45 -16.93
N ASP A 478 8.82 22.12 -17.90
CA ASP A 478 8.82 23.58 -18.05
C ASP A 478 7.70 24.31 -17.27
N ARG A 479 6.86 23.59 -16.49
CA ARG A 479 5.82 24.23 -15.67
C ARG A 479 6.45 25.17 -14.65
N THR A 480 6.05 26.44 -14.70
CA THR A 480 6.59 27.49 -13.81
C THR A 480 8.14 27.50 -13.82
N ALA A 481 8.77 27.27 -14.98
CA ALA A 481 10.24 27.38 -15.11
C ALA A 481 10.72 28.83 -15.20
N VAL A 482 9.81 29.77 -15.51
CA VAL A 482 10.09 31.21 -15.44
C VAL A 482 9.96 31.66 -13.98
N PRO A 483 11.02 32.23 -13.37
CA PRO A 483 10.93 32.75 -12.02
C PRO A 483 10.03 34.01 -11.96
N SER A 484 9.49 34.31 -10.77
CA SER A 484 8.65 35.50 -10.56
C SER A 484 9.43 36.83 -10.53
N TYR A 485 10.75 36.78 -10.62
CA TYR A 485 11.65 37.90 -10.34
C TYR A 485 12.38 38.36 -11.60
N ASN A 486 12.67 39.65 -11.66
CA ASN A 486 13.39 40.27 -12.76
C ASN A 486 14.90 40.09 -12.60
N TYR A 487 15.47 39.11 -13.29
CA TYR A 487 16.91 38.92 -13.42
C TYR A 487 17.43 39.72 -14.61
N GLU A 488 18.57 40.40 -14.47
CA GLU A 488 19.17 41.21 -15.55
C GLU A 488 19.57 40.36 -16.76
N ASN A 489 20.05 39.13 -16.51
CA ASN A 489 20.41 38.15 -17.53
C ASN A 489 19.90 36.78 -17.09
N MET A 490 19.16 36.10 -17.95
CA MET A 490 18.47 34.87 -17.61
C MET A 490 18.52 33.86 -18.75
N ARG A 491 18.81 32.60 -18.44
CA ARG A 491 18.69 31.48 -19.37
C ARG A 491 17.96 30.34 -18.69
N LEU A 492 16.97 29.77 -19.40
CA LEU A 492 16.11 28.71 -18.89
C LEU A 492 16.20 27.51 -19.84
N THR A 493 16.61 26.35 -19.32
CA THR A 493 16.75 25.10 -20.09
C THR A 493 15.99 23.96 -19.42
N ALA A 494 15.08 23.32 -20.15
CA ALA A 494 14.48 22.05 -19.74
C ALA A 494 15.20 20.88 -20.43
N TYR A 495 15.50 19.84 -19.68
CA TYR A 495 16.07 18.59 -20.19
C TYR A 495 14.93 17.58 -20.29
N ASP A 496 14.39 17.45 -21.50
CA ASP A 496 13.32 16.50 -21.80
C ASP A 496 13.92 15.08 -21.76
N MET A 497 13.39 14.19 -20.93
CA MET A 497 13.95 12.85 -20.71
C MET A 497 12.87 11.78 -20.51
N PRO A 498 13.13 10.52 -20.91
CA PRO A 498 12.24 9.41 -20.59
C PRO A 498 12.16 9.12 -19.07
N PRO A 499 11.11 8.44 -18.60
CA PRO A 499 11.01 7.97 -17.22
C PRO A 499 12.12 6.97 -16.87
N ILE A 500 12.69 7.11 -15.67
CA ILE A 500 13.47 6.03 -15.03
C ILE A 500 12.52 5.07 -14.30
N ILE A 501 11.51 5.63 -13.65
CA ILE A 501 10.40 4.94 -13.00
C ILE A 501 9.12 5.48 -13.62
N ARG A 502 8.11 4.63 -13.81
CA ARG A 502 6.78 4.96 -14.33
C ARG A 502 6.24 6.19 -13.62
N ALA A 503 6.09 7.29 -14.35
CA ALA A 503 5.76 8.58 -13.76
C ALA A 503 4.76 9.38 -14.61
N SER A 504 3.92 10.16 -13.92
CA SER A 504 2.92 11.02 -14.55
C SER A 504 2.63 12.24 -13.67
N TRP A 505 1.64 13.04 -14.05
CA TRP A 505 1.23 14.21 -13.27
C TRP A 505 0.62 13.77 -11.92
N LEU A 506 1.26 14.25 -10.87
CA LEU A 506 0.76 14.34 -9.49
C LEU A 506 0.50 15.82 -9.21
N ARG A 507 -0.47 16.13 -8.34
CA ARG A 507 -0.87 17.50 -8.00
C ARG A 507 0.32 18.44 -7.83
N GLY A 508 0.43 19.48 -8.67
CA GLY A 508 1.55 20.42 -8.76
C GLY A 508 2.53 20.17 -9.91
N VAL A 509 2.61 18.94 -10.43
CA VAL A 509 3.46 18.50 -11.55
C VAL A 509 4.91 18.98 -11.35
N SER A 510 5.57 19.56 -12.36
CA SER A 510 6.93 20.11 -12.24
C SER A 510 6.96 21.54 -11.66
N ALA A 511 5.79 22.17 -11.42
CA ALA A 511 5.73 23.52 -10.89
C ALA A 511 6.16 23.58 -9.42
N MET A 512 5.76 22.60 -8.60
CA MET A 512 6.20 22.51 -7.21
C MET A 512 7.73 22.37 -7.08
N PRO A 513 8.40 21.43 -7.79
CA PRO A 513 9.86 21.33 -7.79
C PRO A 513 10.58 22.58 -8.30
N ASN A 514 10.11 23.17 -9.40
CA ASN A 514 10.72 24.39 -9.96
C ASN A 514 10.61 25.55 -8.97
N VAL A 515 9.43 25.75 -8.36
CA VAL A 515 9.23 26.80 -7.36
C VAL A 515 9.99 26.52 -6.06
N PHE A 516 10.14 25.27 -5.64
CA PHE A 516 11.03 24.92 -4.53
C PHE A 516 12.44 25.48 -4.78
N ALA A 517 13.00 25.27 -5.97
CA ALA A 517 14.30 25.82 -6.32
C ALA A 517 14.29 27.35 -6.42
N HIS A 518 13.34 27.96 -7.16
CA HIS A 518 13.27 29.42 -7.32
C HIS A 518 13.14 30.15 -5.97
N GLU A 519 12.19 29.73 -5.13
CA GLU A 519 11.86 30.40 -3.88
C GLU A 519 12.82 30.09 -2.73
N SER A 520 13.54 28.98 -2.78
CA SER A 520 14.68 28.76 -1.87
C SER A 520 15.91 29.55 -2.34
N TYR A 521 16.18 29.62 -3.64
CA TYR A 521 17.32 30.33 -4.19
C TYR A 521 17.24 31.84 -3.94
N ILE A 522 16.07 32.47 -4.19
CA ILE A 522 15.89 33.91 -3.92
C ILE A 522 16.01 34.24 -2.43
N ASP A 523 15.66 33.30 -1.54
CA ASP A 523 15.83 33.45 -0.09
C ASP A 523 17.30 33.39 0.33
N GLU A 524 18.09 32.54 -0.32
CA GLU A 524 19.55 32.51 -0.15
C GLU A 524 20.18 33.80 -0.67
N LEU A 525 19.74 34.31 -1.83
CA LEU A 525 20.21 35.60 -2.35
C LEU A 525 19.85 36.77 -1.43
N ALA A 526 18.64 36.78 -0.84
CA ALA A 526 18.26 37.80 0.13
C ALA A 526 19.18 37.80 1.36
N HIS A 527 19.55 36.60 1.82
CA HIS A 527 20.51 36.44 2.91
C HIS A 527 21.90 37.01 2.56
N GLU A 528 22.45 36.65 1.40
CA GLU A 528 23.75 37.16 0.92
C GLU A 528 23.72 38.68 0.68
N ALA A 529 22.59 39.23 0.24
CA ALA A 529 22.39 40.67 0.07
C ALA A 529 22.23 41.42 1.41
N GLY A 530 22.03 40.71 2.53
CA GLY A 530 21.77 41.32 3.83
C GLY A 530 20.41 42.02 3.91
N VAL A 531 19.40 41.49 3.22
CA VAL A 531 18.04 42.08 3.12
C VAL A 531 17.00 41.11 3.66
N ASP A 532 15.90 41.64 4.20
CA ASP A 532 14.74 40.81 4.57
C ASP A 532 14.20 40.05 3.35
N PRO A 533 13.88 38.75 3.49
CA PRO A 533 13.46 37.92 2.36
C PRO A 533 12.14 38.37 1.70
N VAL A 534 11.22 39.02 2.42
CA VAL A 534 9.99 39.57 1.82
C VAL A 534 10.30 40.87 1.09
N ASP A 535 11.05 41.78 1.72
CA ASP A 535 11.47 43.04 1.10
C ASP A 535 12.32 42.80 -0.15
N PHE A 536 13.23 41.84 -0.11
CA PHE A 536 14.07 41.49 -1.26
C PHE A 536 13.24 41.00 -2.44
N ARG A 537 12.25 40.12 -2.21
CA ARG A 537 11.30 39.70 -3.24
C ARG A 537 10.52 40.89 -3.81
N LEU A 538 9.98 41.76 -2.96
CA LEU A 538 9.22 42.93 -3.39
C LEU A 538 10.05 43.92 -4.23
N ARG A 539 11.36 44.03 -4.01
CA ARG A 539 12.26 44.84 -4.84
C ARG A 539 12.42 44.32 -6.27
N HIS A 540 12.17 43.02 -6.49
CA HIS A 540 12.48 42.33 -7.75
C HIS A 540 11.25 41.72 -8.44
N ILE A 541 10.05 41.85 -7.89
CA ILE A 541 8.79 41.47 -8.53
C ILE A 541 8.32 42.61 -9.45
N ASN A 542 8.01 42.29 -10.70
CA ASN A 542 7.43 43.25 -11.66
C ASN A 542 5.90 43.18 -11.74
N ASP A 543 5.28 42.09 -11.27
CA ASP A 543 3.82 41.89 -11.31
C ASP A 543 3.17 42.49 -10.05
N GLU A 544 2.39 43.57 -10.22
CA GLU A 544 1.74 44.26 -9.11
C GLU A 544 0.78 43.36 -8.32
N ARG A 545 0.11 42.38 -8.96
CA ARG A 545 -0.78 41.45 -8.25
C ARG A 545 0.01 40.52 -7.35
N ALA A 546 1.17 40.05 -7.82
CA ALA A 546 2.07 39.24 -7.01
C ALA A 546 2.67 40.04 -5.85
N ALA A 547 3.02 41.31 -6.08
CA ALA A 547 3.52 42.22 -5.05
C ALA A 547 2.46 42.53 -3.98
N GLU A 548 1.22 42.82 -4.39
CA GLU A 548 0.09 43.06 -3.49
C GLU A 548 -0.22 41.81 -2.64
N LEU A 549 -0.28 40.63 -3.27
CA LEU A 549 -0.49 39.37 -2.55
C LEU A 549 0.62 39.09 -1.54
N THR A 550 1.88 39.35 -1.93
CA THR A 550 3.06 39.19 -1.06
C THR A 550 2.95 40.07 0.18
N ARG A 551 2.66 41.36 0.00
CA ARG A 551 2.45 42.31 1.11
C ARG A 551 1.31 41.89 2.02
N ALA A 552 0.13 41.63 1.44
CA ALA A 552 -1.06 41.27 2.20
C ALA A 552 -0.86 39.97 3.01
N THR A 553 -0.16 38.98 2.43
CA THR A 553 0.09 37.70 3.12
C THR A 553 1.08 37.88 4.27
N ALA A 554 2.15 38.66 4.05
CA ALA A 554 3.13 38.99 5.10
C ALA A 554 2.47 39.77 6.24
N GLU A 555 1.62 40.75 5.93
CA GLU A 555 0.83 41.52 6.91
C GLU A 555 -0.13 40.61 7.68
N ARG A 556 -0.93 39.77 6.99
CA ARG A 556 -1.85 38.80 7.62
C ARG A 556 -1.14 37.86 8.58
N ALA A 557 0.07 37.44 8.23
CA ALA A 557 0.89 36.56 9.04
C ALA A 557 1.63 37.29 10.18
N ASN A 558 1.53 38.62 10.29
CA ASN A 558 2.36 39.45 11.17
C ASN A 558 3.86 39.18 10.97
N TRP A 559 4.33 39.23 9.72
CA TRP A 559 5.75 39.09 9.38
C TRP A 559 6.57 40.17 10.08
N GLN A 560 7.71 39.78 10.64
CA GLN A 560 8.63 40.69 11.30
C GLN A 560 9.92 40.70 10.49
N PRO A 561 10.29 41.84 9.88
CA PRO A 561 11.47 41.91 9.04
C PRO A 561 12.73 41.46 9.76
N HIS A 562 13.55 40.63 9.10
CA HIS A 562 14.82 40.18 9.66
C HIS A 562 15.86 39.88 8.58
N VAL A 563 17.13 39.93 8.95
CA VAL A 563 18.24 39.55 8.06
C VAL A 563 18.88 38.27 8.57
N GLY A 564 18.95 37.26 7.73
CA GLY A 564 19.50 35.94 8.08
C GLY A 564 18.67 35.15 9.10
N PRO A 565 19.16 33.97 9.51
CA PRO A 565 18.41 33.06 10.36
C PRO A 565 18.39 33.54 11.81
N ARG A 566 17.21 33.58 12.43
CA ARG A 566 17.05 34.05 13.82
C ARG A 566 17.46 33.02 14.87
N MET A 567 17.36 31.73 14.53
CA MET A 567 17.72 30.60 15.40
C MET A 567 17.13 30.71 16.81
N GLN A 568 15.84 31.03 16.91
CA GLN A 568 15.17 31.23 18.20
C GLN A 568 15.04 29.89 18.93
N ALA A 569 15.66 29.78 20.11
CA ALA A 569 15.69 28.56 20.91
C ALA A 569 14.74 28.63 22.11
N ASP A 570 14.00 27.55 22.33
CA ASP A 570 13.22 27.27 23.55
C ASP A 570 13.50 25.83 23.99
N GLY A 571 14.44 25.68 24.94
CA GLY A 571 14.98 24.37 25.30
C GLY A 571 15.60 23.64 24.10
N GLU A 572 15.13 22.42 23.83
CA GLU A 572 15.59 21.61 22.69
C GLU A 572 14.96 22.04 21.35
N VAL A 573 13.91 22.86 21.38
CA VAL A 573 13.16 23.27 20.19
C VAL A 573 13.73 24.57 19.62
N LEU A 574 13.90 24.60 18.30
CA LEU A 574 14.23 25.78 17.51
C LEU A 574 12.99 26.23 16.75
N ARG A 575 12.74 27.54 16.68
CA ARG A 575 11.59 28.13 15.98
C ARG A 575 12.04 29.00 14.84
N GLY A 576 11.33 28.90 13.72
CA GLY A 576 11.60 29.70 12.55
C GLY A 576 10.36 29.99 11.72
N ARG A 577 10.47 30.99 10.86
CA ARG A 577 9.42 31.41 9.94
C ARG A 577 10.00 31.61 8.55
N GLY A 578 9.27 31.17 7.53
CA GLY A 578 9.71 31.24 6.14
C GLY A 578 8.59 31.72 5.24
N PHE A 579 8.99 32.45 4.19
CA PHE A 579 8.10 32.99 3.17
C PHE A 579 8.42 32.37 1.80
N ALA A 580 7.38 32.16 1.00
CA ALA A 580 7.52 31.89 -0.44
C ALA A 580 6.24 32.30 -1.19
N GLN A 581 6.37 32.61 -2.48
CA GLN A 581 5.24 32.91 -3.36
C GLN A 581 5.43 32.34 -4.76
N ALA A 582 4.33 32.05 -5.46
CA ALA A 582 4.38 31.57 -6.82
C ALA A 582 3.08 31.79 -7.59
N ARG A 583 3.22 31.77 -8.92
CA ARG A 583 2.11 31.62 -9.86
C ARG A 583 2.13 30.21 -10.47
N TYR A 584 1.01 29.51 -10.40
CA TYR A 584 0.86 28.26 -11.12
C TYR A 584 0.61 28.53 -12.61
N VAL A 585 1.41 27.90 -13.49
CA VAL A 585 1.32 28.04 -14.95
C VAL A 585 1.06 26.67 -15.58
N HIS A 586 0.01 26.59 -16.40
CA HIS A 586 -0.40 25.38 -17.11
C HIS A 586 -0.37 25.57 -18.65
N GLY A 587 -0.85 24.60 -19.47
CA GLY A 587 -0.74 24.63 -20.95
C GLY A 587 0.66 24.40 -21.56
N SER A 588 0.79 24.33 -22.88
CA SER A 588 2.12 24.20 -23.52
C SER A 588 2.95 25.49 -23.35
N TRP A 589 4.27 25.39 -23.26
CA TRP A 589 5.18 26.56 -23.14
C TRP A 589 4.83 27.69 -24.12
N PRO A 590 4.78 28.97 -23.68
CA PRO A 590 5.12 29.49 -22.35
C PRO A 590 4.02 29.30 -21.29
N GLY A 591 2.90 28.71 -21.66
CA GLY A 591 1.79 28.38 -20.78
C GLY A 591 0.83 29.54 -20.49
N VAL A 592 -0.19 29.23 -19.70
CA VAL A 592 -1.22 30.16 -19.22
C VAL A 592 -1.21 30.14 -17.70
N GLY A 593 -1.10 31.31 -17.08
CA GLY A 593 -1.17 31.39 -15.63
C GLY A 593 -2.58 31.15 -15.11
N ALA A 594 -2.69 30.28 -14.10
CA ALA A 594 -3.91 30.06 -13.33
C ALA A 594 -3.98 31.03 -12.16
N ALA A 595 -3.39 30.71 -11.01
CA ALA A 595 -3.58 31.50 -9.79
C ALA A 595 -2.28 31.72 -9.02
N TRP A 596 -2.24 32.78 -8.23
CA TRP A 596 -1.12 33.11 -7.35
C TRP A 596 -1.40 32.63 -5.93
N ALA A 597 -0.35 32.16 -5.27
CA ALA A 597 -0.37 31.81 -3.86
C ALA A 597 0.90 32.29 -3.17
N ALA A 598 0.77 32.72 -1.91
CA ALA A 598 1.89 33.06 -1.04
C ALA A 598 1.70 32.38 0.32
N TRP A 599 2.80 31.94 0.91
CA TRP A 599 2.84 31.22 2.17
C TRP A 599 3.75 31.91 3.18
N VAL A 600 3.30 31.95 4.43
CA VAL A 600 4.17 32.08 5.60
C VAL A 600 4.02 30.82 6.44
N ALA A 601 5.11 30.07 6.61
CA ALA A 601 5.15 28.86 7.41
C ALA A 601 5.85 29.14 8.76
N ASP A 602 5.24 28.72 9.86
CA ASP A 602 5.83 28.72 11.20
C ASP A 602 6.21 27.29 11.58
N VAL A 603 7.50 27.05 11.85
CA VAL A 603 8.02 25.71 12.15
C VAL A 603 8.67 25.63 13.53
N ALA A 604 8.63 24.43 14.10
CA ALA A 604 9.43 24.02 15.25
C ALA A 604 10.31 22.85 14.83
N VAL A 605 11.60 22.91 15.18
CA VAL A 605 12.59 21.86 14.90
C VAL A 605 13.17 21.37 16.23
N ASN A 606 13.03 20.09 16.52
CA ASN A 606 13.72 19.50 17.67
C ASN A 606 15.17 19.20 17.29
N ARG A 607 16.13 19.86 17.96
CA ARG A 607 17.56 19.74 17.60
C ARG A 607 18.17 18.37 17.96
N THR A 608 17.55 17.64 18.88
CA THR A 608 18.02 16.33 19.35
C THR A 608 17.51 15.20 18.47
N THR A 609 16.26 15.30 17.99
CA THR A 609 15.64 14.26 17.15
C THR A 609 15.67 14.57 15.66
N GLY A 610 15.85 15.84 15.29
CA GLY A 610 15.69 16.34 13.92
C GLY A 610 14.22 16.51 13.48
N GLU A 611 13.25 16.21 14.34
CA GLU A 611 11.84 16.29 13.98
C GLU A 611 11.40 17.72 13.67
N VAL A 612 10.71 17.90 12.54
CA VAL A 612 10.15 19.19 12.10
C VAL A 612 8.64 19.14 12.22
N THR A 613 8.06 20.09 12.97
CA THR A 613 6.63 20.32 13.06
C THR A 613 6.29 21.65 12.38
N VAL A 614 5.35 21.64 11.45
CA VAL A 614 4.75 22.87 10.92
C VAL A 614 3.58 23.22 11.82
N ASN A 615 3.72 24.27 12.63
CA ASN A 615 2.71 24.64 13.62
C ASN A 615 1.55 25.39 12.98
N ARG A 616 1.87 26.29 12.04
CA ARG A 616 0.90 27.16 11.39
C ARG A 616 1.36 27.49 9.99
N VAL A 617 0.39 27.63 9.09
CA VAL A 617 0.58 28.16 7.74
C VAL A 617 -0.45 29.26 7.51
N THR A 618 0.01 30.46 7.18
CA THR A 618 -0.84 31.51 6.59
C THR A 618 -0.70 31.46 5.08
N VAL A 619 -1.82 31.29 4.37
CA VAL A 619 -1.87 31.21 2.91
C VAL A 619 -2.65 32.40 2.36
N GLY A 620 -2.02 33.22 1.53
CA GLY A 620 -2.70 34.15 0.66
C GLY A 620 -2.99 33.52 -0.70
N GLN A 621 -4.19 33.73 -1.24
CA GLN A 621 -4.59 33.22 -2.54
C GLN A 621 -5.26 34.31 -3.40
N ASP A 622 -4.76 34.52 -4.62
CA ASP A 622 -5.43 35.28 -5.67
C ASP A 622 -5.88 34.33 -6.79
N THR A 623 -7.19 34.16 -6.94
CA THR A 623 -7.83 33.32 -7.98
C THR A 623 -8.78 34.11 -8.89
N GLY A 624 -8.72 35.45 -8.86
CA GLY A 624 -9.66 36.29 -9.60
C GLY A 624 -11.07 36.14 -9.02
N MET A 625 -12.09 36.11 -9.88
CA MET A 625 -13.45 35.83 -9.46
C MET A 625 -13.57 34.46 -8.80
N MET A 626 -14.09 34.45 -7.58
CA MET A 626 -14.38 33.21 -6.87
C MET A 626 -15.84 32.82 -7.14
N VAL A 627 -16.05 31.63 -7.68
CA VAL A 627 -17.41 31.10 -7.86
C VAL A 627 -18.01 30.76 -6.50
N ASN A 628 -17.31 29.95 -5.71
CA ASN A 628 -17.66 29.57 -4.34
C ASN A 628 -16.43 29.75 -3.44
N PRO A 629 -16.37 30.83 -2.63
CA PRO A 629 -15.24 31.09 -1.75
C PRO A 629 -14.94 29.94 -0.77
N ALA A 630 -15.96 29.30 -0.19
CA ALA A 630 -15.75 28.12 0.67
C ALA A 630 -15.12 26.95 -0.11
N GLY A 631 -15.51 26.75 -1.37
CA GLY A 631 -14.88 25.77 -2.26
C GLY A 631 -13.38 26.02 -2.47
N VAL A 632 -12.99 27.29 -2.68
CA VAL A 632 -11.59 27.70 -2.79
C VAL A 632 -10.84 27.45 -1.48
N THR A 633 -11.42 27.83 -0.32
CA THR A 633 -10.83 27.54 1.00
C THR A 633 -10.60 26.05 1.23
N HIS A 634 -11.58 25.19 0.92
CA HIS A 634 -11.43 23.74 1.04
C HIS A 634 -10.31 23.19 0.15
N GLN A 635 -10.17 23.71 -1.07
CA GLN A 635 -9.06 23.35 -1.95
C GLN A 635 -7.72 23.76 -1.35
N ILE A 636 -7.62 24.96 -0.77
CA ILE A 636 -6.39 25.43 -0.10
C ILE A 636 -6.03 24.51 1.07
N HIS A 637 -7.00 24.12 1.90
CA HIS A 637 -6.75 23.16 2.98
C HIS A 637 -6.15 21.85 2.43
N GLY A 638 -6.76 21.27 1.40
CA GLY A 638 -6.23 20.05 0.78
C GLY A 638 -4.82 20.23 0.20
N ASN A 639 -4.53 21.38 -0.42
CA ASN A 639 -3.18 21.70 -0.92
C ASN A 639 -2.17 21.77 0.24
N VAL A 640 -2.49 22.49 1.33
CA VAL A 640 -1.61 22.64 2.49
C VAL A 640 -1.27 21.28 3.09
N LEU A 641 -2.28 20.45 3.34
CA LEU A 641 -2.07 19.15 3.97
C LEU A 641 -1.20 18.22 3.13
N GLN A 642 -1.50 18.11 1.84
CA GLN A 642 -0.74 17.23 0.93
C GLN A 642 0.69 17.72 0.75
N SER A 643 0.89 19.03 0.57
CA SER A 643 2.21 19.55 0.29
C SER A 643 3.10 19.62 1.54
N THR A 644 2.54 19.90 2.73
CA THR A 644 3.26 19.74 4.00
C THR A 644 3.67 18.29 4.23
N SER A 645 2.77 17.33 3.99
CA SER A 645 3.08 15.89 4.13
C SER A 645 4.25 15.48 3.22
N ARG A 646 4.22 15.88 1.94
CA ARG A 646 5.31 15.63 0.97
C ARG A 646 6.64 16.23 1.39
N VAL A 647 6.63 17.45 1.90
CA VAL A 647 7.87 18.14 2.31
C VAL A 647 8.49 17.50 3.54
N LEU A 648 7.70 16.94 4.46
CA LEU A 648 8.20 16.43 5.73
C LEU A 648 8.48 14.91 5.75
N ARG A 649 7.71 14.12 4.98
CA ARG A 649 7.66 12.65 5.19
C ARG A 649 7.71 11.82 3.92
N GLU A 650 7.05 12.25 2.85
CA GLU A 650 6.76 11.33 1.76
C GLU A 650 7.91 11.20 0.76
N GLU A 651 8.34 9.96 0.50
CA GLU A 651 9.24 9.60 -0.59
C GLU A 651 9.00 8.16 -0.99
N VAL A 652 9.01 7.88 -2.29
CA VAL A 652 9.00 6.50 -2.79
C VAL A 652 10.37 5.90 -2.61
N THR A 653 10.42 4.75 -1.96
CA THR A 653 11.67 4.00 -1.77
C THR A 653 11.81 2.90 -2.82
N PHE A 654 13.05 2.51 -3.13
CA PHE A 654 13.37 1.58 -4.21
C PHE A 654 14.01 0.29 -3.69
N SER A 655 13.79 -0.82 -4.41
CA SER A 655 14.27 -2.16 -4.05
C SER A 655 14.98 -2.82 -5.24
N GLN A 656 15.99 -3.64 -4.93
CA GLN A 656 16.67 -4.46 -5.94
C GLN A 656 15.81 -5.64 -6.43
N THR A 657 14.69 -5.94 -5.76
CA THR A 657 13.82 -7.09 -6.07
C THR A 657 12.59 -6.71 -6.90
N THR A 658 12.00 -5.54 -6.66
CA THR A 658 10.76 -5.10 -7.31
C THR A 658 10.85 -3.72 -7.95
N ALA A 659 12.05 -3.11 -8.03
CA ALA A 659 12.29 -1.70 -8.36
C ALA A 659 11.67 -0.71 -7.36
N VAL A 660 10.35 -0.76 -7.09
CA VAL A 660 9.68 0.02 -6.03
C VAL A 660 9.53 -0.81 -4.74
N ALA A 661 9.85 -0.22 -3.58
CA ALA A 661 9.79 -0.85 -2.26
C ALA A 661 8.61 -0.34 -1.39
N SER A 662 8.04 0.82 -1.71
CA SER A 662 6.88 1.38 -1.01
C SER A 662 5.60 0.65 -1.43
N ARG A 663 5.05 -0.21 -0.55
CA ARG A 663 3.91 -1.10 -0.84
C ARG A 663 2.63 -0.75 -0.07
N ASP A 664 2.75 0.02 1.00
CA ASP A 664 1.64 0.39 1.89
C ASP A 664 1.91 1.72 2.60
N TRP A 665 1.07 2.06 3.59
CA TRP A 665 1.22 3.27 4.40
C TRP A 665 2.35 3.21 5.43
N GLY A 666 2.81 2.01 5.80
CA GLY A 666 3.97 1.87 6.70
C GLY A 666 5.29 2.16 5.98
N SER A 667 5.38 1.73 4.72
CA SER A 667 6.53 1.94 3.83
C SER A 667 6.45 3.24 3.00
N TYR A 668 5.33 3.97 3.08
CA TYR A 668 5.15 5.33 2.56
C TYR A 668 4.26 6.14 3.53
N PRO A 669 4.84 6.69 4.61
CA PRO A 669 4.08 7.40 5.61
C PRO A 669 3.59 8.75 5.11
N VAL A 670 2.32 9.06 5.40
CA VAL A 670 1.72 10.37 5.21
C VAL A 670 1.42 11.03 6.55
N LEU A 671 1.21 12.34 6.54
CA LEU A 671 0.90 13.13 7.72
C LEU A 671 -0.44 12.71 8.36
N THR A 672 -0.47 12.60 9.69
CA THR A 672 -1.66 12.17 10.46
C THR A 672 -2.38 13.33 11.15
N PHE A 673 -3.61 13.13 11.62
CA PHE A 673 -4.44 14.18 12.22
C PHE A 673 -3.77 15.01 13.34
N PRO A 674 -2.99 14.43 14.29
CA PRO A 674 -2.30 15.20 15.33
C PRO A 674 -1.20 16.13 14.82
N GLU A 675 -0.74 15.93 13.59
CA GLU A 675 0.38 16.65 12.98
C GLU A 675 -0.07 17.79 12.06
N LEU A 676 -1.40 17.99 11.92
CA LEU A 676 -1.94 18.98 11.00
C LEU A 676 -1.60 20.40 11.50
N PRO A 677 -1.07 21.27 10.63
CA PRO A 677 -0.83 22.67 11.01
C PRO A 677 -2.16 23.40 11.21
N ALA A 678 -2.14 24.47 12.01
CA ALA A 678 -3.19 25.47 11.96
C ALA A 678 -3.13 26.19 10.60
N ILE A 679 -4.23 26.19 9.85
CA ILE A 679 -4.28 26.80 8.50
C ILE A 679 -5.09 28.10 8.57
N ASP A 680 -4.44 29.21 8.23
CA ASP A 680 -5.05 30.54 8.13
C ASP A 680 -5.12 30.97 6.67
N VAL A 681 -6.32 31.04 6.11
CA VAL A 681 -6.55 31.34 4.69
C VAL A 681 -6.99 32.79 4.49
N MET A 682 -6.31 33.49 3.59
CA MET A 682 -6.68 34.82 3.12
C MET A 682 -6.94 34.77 1.61
N LEU A 683 -8.14 35.17 1.20
CA LEU A 683 -8.57 35.24 -0.20
C LEU A 683 -8.54 36.70 -0.65
N MET A 684 -7.89 36.99 -1.78
CA MET A 684 -7.88 38.35 -2.35
C MET A 684 -9.24 38.68 -2.95
N ASP A 685 -9.75 39.88 -2.67
CA ASP A 685 -11.01 40.37 -3.24
C ASP A 685 -10.83 40.80 -4.70
N ARG A 686 -11.18 39.89 -5.62
CA ARG A 686 -10.93 40.02 -7.07
C ARG A 686 -12.16 39.67 -7.90
N GLN A 687 -13.36 39.91 -7.39
CA GLN A 687 -14.60 39.46 -8.02
C GLN A 687 -14.82 40.02 -9.44
N HIS A 688 -14.22 41.17 -9.77
CA HIS A 688 -14.28 41.79 -11.10
C HIS A 688 -13.26 41.26 -12.12
N LEU A 689 -12.37 40.35 -11.73
CA LEU A 689 -11.42 39.72 -12.64
C LEU A 689 -11.94 38.36 -13.14
N PRO A 690 -11.48 37.84 -14.30
CA PRO A 690 -11.86 36.51 -14.74
C PRO A 690 -11.56 35.43 -13.69
N PRO A 691 -12.41 34.39 -13.54
CA PRO A 691 -12.18 33.32 -12.60
C PRO A 691 -11.00 32.45 -13.04
N MET A 692 -10.14 32.07 -12.09
CA MET A 692 -8.96 31.26 -12.35
C MET A 692 -8.99 29.93 -11.57
N GLY A 693 -8.12 29.01 -11.95
CA GLY A 693 -8.06 27.69 -11.33
C GLY A 693 -7.42 27.68 -9.94
N ALA A 694 -8.09 27.09 -8.94
CA ALA A 694 -7.61 26.90 -7.57
C ALA A 694 -7.24 25.43 -7.24
N GLY A 695 -7.09 24.60 -8.28
CA GLY A 695 -6.84 23.16 -8.12
C GLY A 695 -5.54 22.91 -7.37
N GLU A 696 -4.46 23.57 -7.74
CA GLU A 696 -3.10 23.17 -7.32
C GLU A 696 -2.25 24.37 -6.85
N SER A 697 -2.69 25.59 -7.13
CA SER A 697 -1.92 26.83 -6.93
C SER A 697 -1.37 27.00 -5.52
N ALA A 698 -2.19 26.73 -4.50
CA ALA A 698 -1.80 26.87 -3.10
C ALA A 698 -0.72 25.88 -2.66
N SER A 699 -0.50 24.77 -3.37
CA SER A 699 0.58 23.82 -3.03
C SER A 699 1.95 24.27 -3.53
N VAL A 700 1.99 25.12 -4.57
CA VAL A 700 3.22 25.44 -5.31
C VAL A 700 4.32 26.08 -4.44
N PRO A 701 4.05 27.11 -3.61
CA PRO A 701 5.11 27.75 -2.80
C PRO A 701 5.47 26.99 -1.50
N SER A 702 4.79 25.89 -1.17
CA SER A 702 4.84 25.32 0.18
C SER A 702 6.22 24.81 0.59
N ALA A 703 6.90 24.12 -0.33
CA ALA A 703 8.20 23.49 -0.05
C ALA A 703 9.25 24.52 0.34
N ALA A 704 9.37 25.59 -0.45
CA ALA A 704 10.29 26.66 -0.16
C ALA A 704 9.91 27.41 1.13
N ALA A 705 8.62 27.69 1.38
CA ALA A 705 8.21 28.35 2.62
C ALA A 705 8.64 27.55 3.87
N ILE A 706 8.45 26.23 3.85
CA ILE A 706 8.82 25.34 4.96
C ILE A 706 10.35 25.24 5.09
N VAL A 707 11.09 25.05 3.99
CA VAL A 707 12.56 24.95 4.01
C VAL A 707 13.20 26.26 4.46
N ASN A 708 12.67 27.41 4.02
CA ASN A 708 13.12 28.73 4.46
C ASN A 708 12.84 28.94 5.95
N ALA A 709 11.71 28.42 6.46
CA ALA A 709 11.40 28.46 7.89
C ALA A 709 12.34 27.58 8.72
N VAL A 710 12.71 26.41 8.21
CA VAL A 710 13.70 25.52 8.85
C VAL A 710 15.08 26.15 8.83
N TYR A 711 15.47 26.82 7.75
CA TYR A 711 16.69 27.62 7.75
C TYR A 711 16.66 28.73 8.79
N ASP A 712 15.57 29.50 8.88
CA ASP A 712 15.44 30.54 9.89
C ASP A 712 15.54 29.97 11.32
N ALA A 713 15.02 28.75 11.54
CA ALA A 713 15.10 28.05 12.82
C ALA A 713 16.51 27.52 13.14
N THR A 714 17.25 27.04 12.14
CA THR A 714 18.43 26.18 12.36
C THR A 714 19.75 26.74 11.83
N GLY A 715 19.70 27.70 10.92
CA GLY A 715 20.83 28.15 10.11
C GLY A 715 21.27 27.17 9.02
N VAL A 716 20.60 26.02 8.85
CA VAL A 716 20.96 24.98 7.88
C VAL A 716 20.05 25.04 6.65
N ARG A 717 20.65 25.09 5.45
CA ARG A 717 19.92 25.06 4.16
C ARG A 717 19.78 23.63 3.65
N PHE A 718 18.56 23.13 3.63
CA PHE A 718 18.22 21.85 2.99
C PHE A 718 17.79 22.08 1.54
N ARG A 719 18.39 21.36 0.60
CA ARG A 719 18.09 21.46 -0.84
C ARG A 719 17.57 20.16 -1.45
N GLU A 720 17.36 19.17 -0.58
CA GLU A 720 16.81 17.87 -0.91
C GLU A 720 15.66 17.58 0.06
N LEU A 721 14.55 17.10 -0.49
CA LEU A 721 13.36 16.69 0.24
C LEU A 721 13.24 15.16 0.28
N PRO A 722 12.55 14.59 1.28
CA PRO A 722 11.80 15.25 2.36
C PRO A 722 12.68 15.65 3.57
N LEU A 723 12.19 16.56 4.41
CA LEU A 723 12.80 16.97 5.70
C LEU A 723 12.54 15.93 6.80
N THR A 724 12.88 14.68 6.52
CA THR A 724 12.80 13.58 7.48
C THR A 724 13.68 13.89 8.71
N PRO A 725 13.31 13.43 9.92
CA PRO A 725 14.09 13.68 11.12
C PRO A 725 15.58 13.31 10.96
N GLU A 726 15.87 12.22 10.24
CA GLU A 726 17.22 11.72 10.04
C GLU A 726 18.05 12.65 9.15
N ARG A 727 17.47 13.12 8.03
CA ARG A 727 18.10 14.11 7.13
C ARG A 727 18.35 15.44 7.85
N VAL A 728 17.39 15.89 8.66
CA VAL A 728 17.52 17.13 9.43
C VAL A 728 18.60 17.00 10.50
N LEU A 729 18.58 15.92 11.28
CA LEU A 729 19.59 15.66 12.31
C LEU A 729 21.00 15.52 11.71
N ALA A 730 21.13 14.84 10.57
CA ALA A 730 22.41 14.74 9.85
C ALA A 730 22.92 16.13 9.41
N GLY A 731 22.02 17.00 8.94
CA GLY A 731 22.33 18.39 8.60
C GLY A 731 22.77 19.21 9.82
N LEU A 732 22.05 19.11 10.94
CA LEU A 732 22.38 19.80 12.19
C LEU A 732 23.74 19.36 12.76
N ASN A 733 24.09 18.08 12.63
CA ASN A 733 25.35 17.52 13.11
C ASN A 733 26.53 17.72 12.13
N GLY A 734 26.32 18.36 10.97
CA GLY A 734 27.36 18.54 9.94
C GLY A 734 27.82 17.23 9.28
N SER A 735 27.04 16.16 9.40
CA SER A 735 27.43 14.78 9.06
C SER A 735 27.02 14.34 7.64
N MET A 736 26.79 15.24 6.70
CA MET A 736 26.58 14.89 5.28
C MET A 736 27.91 14.48 4.59
N LEU A 737 28.64 13.55 5.22
CA LEU A 737 29.84 12.90 4.71
C LEU A 737 29.54 11.42 4.47
N LEU A 738 29.46 11.08 3.18
CA LEU A 738 29.71 9.79 2.53
C LEU A 738 29.90 8.57 3.45
N LYS A 739 28.93 7.64 3.42
CA LYS A 739 29.08 6.29 3.96
C LYS A 739 30.01 5.48 3.03
N ALA A 740 31.22 5.18 3.49
CA ALA A 740 32.09 4.22 2.81
C ALA A 740 31.56 2.79 2.98
N PRO A 741 31.65 1.92 1.95
CA PRO A 741 31.19 0.55 2.04
C PRO A 741 32.07 -0.30 2.97
N PRO A 742 31.52 -1.32 3.65
CA PRO A 742 32.30 -2.23 4.50
C PRO A 742 33.25 -3.09 3.65
N ARG A 743 34.52 -3.15 4.07
CA ARG A 743 35.51 -4.11 3.54
C ARG A 743 35.27 -5.49 4.13
N GLU A 744 35.20 -6.51 3.27
CA GLU A 744 35.10 -7.93 3.63
C GLU A 744 36.21 -8.38 4.60
N PRO A 745 35.93 -9.26 5.57
CA PRO A 745 36.96 -9.95 6.32
C PRO A 745 37.60 -11.05 5.47
N ALA A 746 38.92 -10.97 5.31
CA ALA A 746 39.74 -11.99 4.68
C ALA A 746 39.62 -13.35 5.41
N LYS A 747 39.16 -14.37 4.66
CA LYS A 747 39.20 -15.78 5.04
C LYS A 747 40.64 -16.20 5.40
N ARG A 748 40.85 -16.59 6.65
CA ARG A 748 42.03 -17.37 7.08
C ARG A 748 41.62 -18.83 7.27
N GLN A 749 41.99 -19.68 6.31
CA GLN A 749 41.98 -21.13 6.49
C GLN A 749 43.22 -21.58 7.29
N PRO A 750 43.08 -22.47 8.28
CA PRO A 750 44.21 -23.09 8.96
C PRO A 750 44.80 -24.25 8.13
N TRP A 751 46.13 -24.27 8.08
CA TRP A 751 47.02 -25.10 7.28
C TRP A 751 47.37 -26.45 7.93
N TRP A 752 46.40 -27.27 8.33
CA TRP A 752 46.70 -28.65 8.78
C TRP A 752 45.45 -29.54 8.72
N SER A 753 45.11 -29.98 7.50
CA SER A 753 44.13 -31.05 7.26
C SER A 753 44.74 -32.13 6.36
N LYS A 754 45.79 -32.81 6.84
CA LYS A 754 46.24 -34.11 6.33
C LYS A 754 46.87 -34.94 7.45
N LEU A 755 46.10 -35.86 8.03
CA LEU A 755 46.51 -37.25 8.33
C LEU A 755 45.37 -37.95 9.10
N GLY A 756 44.95 -39.12 8.65
CA GLY A 756 44.02 -39.96 9.43
C GLY A 756 43.14 -40.94 8.66
N ALA A 757 43.33 -41.09 7.34
CA ALA A 757 42.78 -42.21 6.59
C ALA A 757 43.57 -43.48 6.91
N ALA A 758 43.26 -44.16 8.03
CA ALA A 758 43.82 -45.50 8.34
C ALA A 758 43.10 -46.31 9.45
N VAL A 759 41.83 -46.07 9.79
CA VAL A 759 41.10 -46.93 10.78
C VAL A 759 39.69 -47.37 10.33
N ALA A 760 39.27 -47.04 9.11
CA ALA A 760 37.94 -47.42 8.57
C ALA A 760 37.88 -48.83 7.94
N GLY A 761 38.73 -49.77 8.37
CA GLY A 761 38.90 -51.08 7.73
C GLY A 761 38.44 -52.31 8.51
N ALA A 762 38.10 -52.20 9.80
CA ALA A 762 37.86 -53.38 10.66
C ALA A 762 36.50 -53.41 11.38
N ALA A 763 35.61 -52.43 11.17
CA ALA A 763 34.28 -52.38 11.80
C ALA A 763 33.13 -52.80 10.88
N THR A 764 33.41 -53.13 9.61
CA THR A 764 32.37 -53.39 8.59
C THR A 764 31.86 -54.83 8.58
N PHE A 765 32.47 -55.76 9.35
CA PHE A 765 32.06 -57.17 9.36
C PHE A 765 31.18 -57.59 10.58
N ALA A 766 31.00 -56.70 11.57
CA ALA A 766 30.17 -56.98 12.75
C ALA A 766 28.75 -56.37 12.68
N ALA A 767 28.46 -55.53 11.68
CA ALA A 767 27.15 -54.87 11.53
C ALA A 767 26.14 -55.66 10.66
N VAL A 768 26.55 -56.74 10.00
CA VAL A 768 25.69 -57.48 9.05
C VAL A 768 24.90 -58.63 9.71
N SER A 769 25.14 -58.95 10.98
CA SER A 769 24.48 -60.09 11.66
C SER A 769 23.36 -59.72 12.65
N LEU A 770 23.01 -58.44 12.79
CA LEU A 770 22.03 -57.95 13.79
C LEU A 770 20.73 -57.39 13.18
N ALA A 771 20.47 -57.56 11.88
CA ALA A 771 19.55 -56.69 11.15
C ALA A 771 18.21 -57.30 10.68
N PHE A 772 17.76 -58.47 11.15
CA PHE A 772 16.41 -58.96 10.80
C PHE A 772 15.70 -59.60 11.99
N ALA A 773 14.71 -58.89 12.54
CA ALA A 773 13.69 -59.49 13.38
C ALA A 773 12.69 -60.25 12.49
N PRO A 774 12.17 -61.43 12.89
CA PRO A 774 11.19 -62.16 12.10
C PRO A 774 9.90 -61.34 11.91
N SER A 775 9.27 -61.49 10.74
CA SER A 775 7.98 -60.86 10.45
C SER A 775 6.88 -61.41 11.35
N ILE A 776 6.02 -60.55 11.89
CA ILE A 776 4.81 -60.98 12.62
C ILE A 776 3.70 -61.21 11.57
N ALA A 777 3.07 -62.39 11.61
CA ALA A 777 2.02 -62.75 10.66
C ALA A 777 0.85 -61.75 10.71
N PRO A 778 0.27 -61.37 9.56
CA PRO A 778 -0.89 -60.49 9.52
C PRO A 778 -2.11 -61.16 10.16
N ILE A 779 -2.99 -60.38 10.75
CA ILE A 779 -4.29 -60.82 11.28
C ILE A 779 -5.43 -60.24 10.46
N ALA A 780 -6.64 -60.82 10.58
CA ALA A 780 -7.84 -60.14 10.14
C ALA A 780 -8.05 -58.86 10.96
N ARG A 781 -8.58 -57.80 10.33
CA ARG A 781 -8.89 -56.53 11.00
C ARG A 781 -9.77 -56.82 12.23
N PRO A 782 -9.35 -56.45 13.45
CA PRO A 782 -10.19 -56.56 14.64
C PRO A 782 -11.45 -55.69 14.50
N ASP A 783 -12.57 -56.21 14.99
CA ASP A 783 -13.86 -55.51 14.97
C ASP A 783 -13.87 -54.38 16.03
N PRO A 784 -14.09 -53.10 15.63
CA PRO A 784 -14.16 -51.98 16.56
C PRO A 784 -15.15 -52.14 17.70
N SER A 785 -16.22 -52.95 17.52
CA SER A 785 -17.22 -53.24 18.56
C SER A 785 -16.68 -54.04 19.74
N THR A 786 -15.47 -54.60 19.64
CA THR A 786 -14.82 -55.36 20.71
C THR A 786 -14.24 -54.49 21.83
N TRP A 787 -14.12 -53.18 21.61
CA TRP A 787 -13.62 -52.24 22.62
C TRP A 787 -14.72 -51.35 23.19
N SER A 788 -14.59 -51.00 24.46
CA SER A 788 -15.53 -50.07 25.09
C SER A 788 -15.35 -48.64 24.53
N ALA A 789 -16.44 -47.86 24.53
CA ALA A 789 -16.38 -46.44 24.14
C ALA A 789 -15.35 -45.65 24.98
N ALA A 790 -15.19 -45.98 26.27
CA ALA A 790 -14.19 -45.36 27.14
C ALA A 790 -12.75 -45.68 26.71
N THR A 791 -12.49 -46.91 26.25
CA THR A 791 -11.17 -47.30 25.70
C THR A 791 -10.86 -46.57 24.41
N ILE A 792 -11.83 -46.42 23.51
CA ILE A 792 -11.68 -45.70 22.24
C ILE A 792 -11.46 -44.21 22.51
N GLU A 793 -12.22 -43.59 23.42
CA GLU A 793 -12.04 -42.18 23.79
C GLU A 793 -10.68 -41.94 24.45
N ARG A 794 -10.23 -42.85 25.33
CA ARG A 794 -8.87 -42.81 25.88
C ARG A 794 -7.83 -42.88 24.76
N GLY A 795 -8.02 -43.76 23.78
CA GLY A 795 -7.15 -43.87 22.60
C GLY A 795 -7.13 -42.60 21.75
N ARG A 796 -8.28 -41.93 21.57
CA ARG A 796 -8.39 -40.63 20.87
C ARG A 796 -7.55 -39.57 21.56
N GLN A 797 -7.66 -39.45 22.89
CA GLN A 797 -6.87 -38.52 23.68
C GLN A 797 -5.36 -38.81 23.59
N LEU A 798 -4.98 -40.09 23.59
CA LEU A 798 -3.57 -40.48 23.43
C LEU A 798 -3.04 -40.23 22.01
N ALA A 799 -3.88 -40.35 20.98
CA ALA A 799 -3.54 -39.98 19.61
C ALA A 799 -3.36 -38.46 19.45
N ALA A 800 -4.19 -37.66 20.12
CA ALA A 800 -4.06 -36.20 20.21
C ALA A 800 -2.79 -35.80 20.98
N LEU A 801 -2.53 -36.42 22.15
CA LEU A 801 -1.27 -36.23 22.91
C LEU A 801 -0.04 -36.57 22.06
N GLY A 802 -0.10 -37.65 21.28
CA GLY A 802 0.95 -38.06 20.35
C GLY A 802 1.10 -37.18 19.12
N ALA A 803 0.19 -36.22 18.91
CA ALA A 803 0.05 -35.43 17.69
C ALA A 803 0.01 -36.32 16.43
N CYS A 804 -0.65 -37.48 16.50
CA CYS A 804 -0.64 -38.46 15.41
C CYS A 804 -1.23 -37.88 14.12
N ALA A 805 -2.29 -37.07 14.23
CA ALA A 805 -2.91 -36.42 13.08
C ALA A 805 -2.02 -35.35 12.44
N VAL A 806 -1.16 -34.67 13.20
CA VAL A 806 -0.22 -33.67 12.69
C VAL A 806 0.77 -34.30 11.70
N CYS A 807 1.31 -35.47 12.04
CA CYS A 807 2.26 -36.16 11.19
C CYS A 807 1.58 -37.03 10.12
N HIS A 808 0.42 -37.63 10.41
CA HIS A 808 -0.21 -38.60 9.53
C HIS A 808 -1.36 -38.04 8.68
N THR A 809 -1.39 -36.73 8.44
CA THR A 809 -2.35 -36.10 7.51
C THR A 809 -1.58 -35.45 6.36
N GLY A 810 -1.77 -35.97 5.15
CA GLY A 810 -1.15 -35.45 3.93
C GLY A 810 -1.84 -34.19 3.40
N LYS A 811 -1.38 -33.71 2.24
CA LYS A 811 -1.94 -32.51 1.56
C LYS A 811 -3.44 -32.60 1.29
N ASP A 812 -3.93 -33.82 1.10
CA ASP A 812 -5.33 -34.12 0.78
C ASP A 812 -6.26 -33.95 2.00
N GLY A 813 -5.69 -33.66 3.18
CA GLY A 813 -6.42 -33.34 4.41
C GLY A 813 -7.06 -34.55 5.11
N VAL A 814 -6.89 -35.76 4.58
CA VAL A 814 -7.48 -36.98 5.14
C VAL A 814 -6.71 -37.42 6.39
N PRO A 815 -7.33 -37.41 7.60
CA PRO A 815 -6.63 -37.73 8.84
C PRO A 815 -6.06 -39.15 8.84
N TYR A 816 -4.86 -39.29 9.39
CA TYR A 816 -4.15 -40.56 9.62
C TYR A 816 -3.72 -41.36 8.37
N ALA A 817 -4.07 -40.90 7.16
CA ALA A 817 -3.74 -41.58 5.91
C ALA A 817 -2.28 -41.39 5.45
N GLY A 818 -1.50 -40.55 6.13
CA GLY A 818 -0.09 -40.30 5.84
C GLY A 818 0.13 -39.38 4.65
N GLY A 819 1.36 -39.35 4.12
CA GLY A 819 1.72 -38.53 2.97
C GLY A 819 2.20 -37.11 3.32
N PHE A 820 2.40 -36.81 4.61
CA PHE A 820 3.09 -35.60 5.04
C PHE A 820 4.59 -35.74 4.75
N ALA A 821 5.15 -34.72 4.11
CA ALA A 821 6.57 -34.67 3.75
C ALA A 821 7.35 -33.95 4.86
N LEU A 822 7.94 -34.70 5.79
CA LEU A 822 8.68 -34.14 6.92
C LEU A 822 10.14 -33.86 6.50
N PRO A 823 10.57 -32.59 6.39
CA PRO A 823 11.95 -32.26 6.08
C PRO A 823 12.84 -32.54 7.30
N THR A 824 14.00 -33.17 7.07
CA THR A 824 15.02 -33.39 8.10
C THR A 824 16.40 -32.99 7.57
N PRO A 825 17.40 -32.78 8.45
CA PRO A 825 18.79 -32.57 8.01
C PRO A 825 19.37 -33.70 7.15
N PHE A 826 18.72 -34.86 7.10
CA PHE A 826 19.14 -36.06 6.38
C PHE A 826 18.32 -36.33 5.10
N GLY A 827 17.43 -35.41 4.73
CA GLY A 827 16.47 -35.53 3.62
C GLY A 827 15.02 -35.58 4.10
N THR A 828 14.09 -35.96 3.22
CA THR A 828 12.65 -35.91 3.50
C THR A 828 12.11 -37.28 3.89
N VAL A 829 11.46 -37.37 5.05
CA VAL A 829 10.73 -38.56 5.52
C VAL A 829 9.26 -38.41 5.14
N MET A 830 8.73 -39.34 4.34
CA MET A 830 7.29 -39.40 4.05
C MET A 830 6.58 -40.19 5.16
N THR A 831 5.53 -39.61 5.73
CA THR A 831 4.75 -40.29 6.78
C THR A 831 3.84 -41.36 6.20
N THR A 832 3.56 -42.38 7.01
CA THR A 832 2.89 -43.62 6.55
C THR A 832 1.38 -43.56 6.80
N ASN A 833 0.61 -44.39 6.11
CA ASN A 833 -0.81 -44.55 6.40
C ASN A 833 -0.96 -45.40 7.67
N ILE A 834 -1.62 -44.87 8.70
CA ILE A 834 -1.88 -45.57 9.98
C ILE A 834 -3.38 -45.82 10.21
N THR A 835 -4.21 -45.65 9.18
CA THR A 835 -5.61 -46.08 9.20
C THR A 835 -5.72 -47.61 9.19
N PRO A 836 -6.88 -48.19 9.52
CA PRO A 836 -7.07 -49.65 9.51
C PRO A 836 -7.32 -50.21 8.10
N ASP A 837 -6.88 -49.51 7.06
CA ASP A 837 -6.84 -50.06 5.70
C ASP A 837 -5.91 -51.28 5.64
N VAL A 838 -6.37 -52.33 4.95
CA VAL A 838 -5.69 -53.65 4.96
C VAL A 838 -4.54 -53.76 3.97
N GLU A 839 -4.50 -52.88 2.95
CA GLU A 839 -3.47 -52.89 1.91
C GLU A 839 -2.36 -51.88 2.19
N THR A 840 -2.73 -50.65 2.51
CA THR A 840 -1.82 -49.51 2.64
C THR A 840 -1.62 -49.04 4.08
N GLY A 841 -2.55 -49.38 4.98
CA GLY A 841 -2.55 -49.00 6.40
C GLY A 841 -2.07 -50.11 7.36
N ILE A 842 -2.47 -49.98 8.63
CA ILE A 842 -2.16 -50.95 9.70
C ILE A 842 -3.28 -51.98 9.92
N GLY A 843 -4.25 -52.08 8.99
CA GLY A 843 -5.45 -52.92 9.12
C GLY A 843 -5.19 -54.39 9.43
N THR A 844 -4.04 -54.91 9.02
CA THR A 844 -3.62 -56.31 9.20
C THR A 844 -2.64 -56.51 10.36
N TRP A 845 -2.33 -55.48 11.14
CA TRP A 845 -1.37 -55.55 12.24
C TRP A 845 -2.06 -56.06 13.49
N SER A 846 -1.44 -57.02 14.19
CA SER A 846 -1.83 -57.38 15.55
C SER A 846 -1.33 -56.33 16.54
N TYR A 847 -1.90 -56.31 17.75
CA TYR A 847 -1.41 -55.44 18.82
C TYR A 847 0.09 -55.64 19.08
N ALA A 848 0.60 -56.88 19.08
CA ALA A 848 2.03 -57.15 19.22
C ALA A 848 2.89 -56.55 18.09
N ALA A 849 2.37 -56.47 16.87
CA ALA A 849 3.05 -55.78 15.76
C ALA A 849 3.05 -54.26 15.94
N PHE A 850 1.94 -53.70 16.41
CA PHE A 850 1.81 -52.28 16.74
C PHE A 850 2.72 -51.87 17.91
N GLU A 851 2.68 -52.61 19.02
CA GLU A 851 3.53 -52.39 20.19
C GLU A 851 5.02 -52.46 19.81
N ARG A 852 5.40 -53.43 18.97
CA ARG A 852 6.78 -53.55 18.48
C ARG A 852 7.22 -52.34 17.67
N ALA A 853 6.34 -51.77 16.84
CA ALA A 853 6.64 -50.52 16.15
C ALA A 853 6.82 -49.37 17.15
N MET A 854 5.87 -49.21 18.09
CA MET A 854 5.86 -48.13 19.08
C MET A 854 7.05 -48.18 20.05
N ARG A 855 7.51 -49.36 20.48
CA ARG A 855 8.60 -49.51 21.46
C ARG A 855 9.96 -49.78 20.84
N ALA A 856 10.02 -50.68 19.87
CA ALA A 856 11.29 -51.17 19.32
C ALA A 856 11.71 -50.46 18.02
N GLY A 857 10.85 -49.62 17.44
CA GLY A 857 11.12 -48.97 16.15
C GLY A 857 11.22 -49.97 15.00
N LEU A 858 10.48 -51.08 15.09
CA LEU A 858 10.50 -52.17 14.11
C LEU A 858 9.12 -52.34 13.48
N HIS A 859 9.06 -52.25 12.16
CA HIS A 859 7.85 -52.51 11.39
C HIS A 859 7.40 -53.97 11.51
N ARG A 860 6.15 -54.30 11.18
CA ARG A 860 5.60 -55.69 11.17
C ARG A 860 6.44 -56.70 10.38
N ASP A 861 7.05 -56.29 9.28
CA ASP A 861 7.90 -57.15 8.44
C ASP A 861 9.35 -57.30 8.94
N GLY A 862 9.72 -56.62 10.04
CA GLY A 862 11.05 -56.69 10.63
C GLY A 862 12.02 -55.59 10.18
N ARG A 863 11.62 -54.70 9.25
CA ARG A 863 12.47 -53.56 8.85
C ARG A 863 12.53 -52.50 9.96
N GLN A 864 13.70 -51.88 10.11
CA GLN A 864 13.90 -50.74 11.01
C GLN A 864 13.09 -49.52 10.54
N LEU A 865 12.46 -48.82 11.48
CA LEU A 865 11.75 -47.55 11.26
C LEU A 865 12.68 -46.37 11.53
N TYR A 866 12.52 -45.29 10.76
CA TYR A 866 13.28 -44.07 10.98
C TYR A 866 12.87 -43.42 12.31
N PRO A 867 13.83 -42.94 13.13
CA PRO A 867 13.55 -42.31 14.43
C PRO A 867 12.83 -40.95 14.35
N ALA A 868 12.50 -40.48 13.14
CA ALA A 868 11.49 -39.44 12.94
C ALA A 868 10.12 -39.86 13.49
N PHE A 869 9.82 -41.16 13.48
CA PHE A 869 8.80 -41.74 14.34
C PHE A 869 9.38 -41.87 15.76
N PRO A 870 8.87 -41.15 16.77
CA PRO A 870 9.55 -40.98 18.07
C PRO A 870 9.35 -42.19 19.00
N TYR A 871 9.60 -43.40 18.49
CA TYR A 871 9.51 -44.65 19.25
C TYR A 871 10.37 -44.70 20.52
N PRO A 872 11.53 -44.01 20.67
CA PRO A 872 12.25 -43.97 21.95
C PRO A 872 11.44 -43.31 23.07
N SER A 873 10.57 -42.35 22.73
CA SER A 873 9.65 -41.70 23.67
C SER A 873 8.40 -42.56 23.88
N PHE A 874 7.84 -43.13 22.81
CA PHE A 874 6.67 -44.01 22.89
C PHE A 874 6.94 -45.31 23.66
N ALA A 875 8.19 -45.79 23.68
CA ALA A 875 8.62 -46.92 24.51
C ALA A 875 8.34 -46.73 26.02
N LYS A 876 8.13 -45.50 26.47
CA LYS A 876 7.82 -45.15 27.87
C LYS A 876 6.33 -45.23 28.21
N ALA A 877 5.46 -45.33 27.21
CA ALA A 877 4.02 -45.44 27.40
C ALA A 877 3.65 -46.73 28.13
N SER A 878 2.61 -46.66 28.97
CA SER A 878 2.07 -47.83 29.66
C SER A 878 1.40 -48.78 28.67
N GLU A 879 1.37 -50.06 29.04
CA GLU A 879 0.77 -51.09 28.21
C GLU A 879 -0.72 -50.83 27.92
N ALA A 880 -1.46 -50.38 28.94
CA ALA A 880 -2.88 -50.05 28.81
C ALA A 880 -3.12 -48.88 27.84
N ASP A 881 -2.27 -47.86 27.86
CA ASP A 881 -2.40 -46.71 26.96
C ASP A 881 -2.05 -47.09 25.51
N LEU A 882 -1.05 -47.95 25.27
CA LEU A 882 -0.77 -48.45 23.91
C LEU A 882 -1.91 -49.30 23.35
N GLN A 883 -2.55 -50.14 24.18
CA GLN A 883 -3.73 -50.90 23.78
C GLN A 883 -4.92 -49.99 23.44
N ALA A 884 -5.16 -48.93 24.24
CA ALA A 884 -6.20 -47.95 23.97
C ALA A 884 -5.94 -47.18 22.68
N LEU A 885 -4.70 -46.74 22.44
CA LEU A 885 -4.30 -46.07 21.20
C LEU A 885 -4.50 -46.98 19.97
N TYR A 886 -4.09 -48.25 20.07
CA TYR A 886 -4.33 -49.24 19.02
C TYR A 886 -5.83 -49.44 18.74
N ALA A 887 -6.66 -49.57 19.78
CA ALA A 887 -8.11 -49.69 19.65
C ALA A 887 -8.72 -48.50 18.91
N PHE A 888 -8.28 -47.27 19.23
CA PHE A 888 -8.74 -46.06 18.54
C PHE A 888 -8.31 -46.00 17.07
N LEU A 889 -7.05 -46.31 16.75
CA LEU A 889 -6.60 -46.34 15.36
C LEU A 889 -7.34 -47.40 14.55
N MET A 890 -7.63 -48.57 15.13
CA MET A 890 -8.38 -49.63 14.48
C MET A 890 -9.88 -49.34 14.30
N SER A 891 -10.42 -48.39 15.08
CA SER A 891 -11.81 -47.91 14.96
C SER A 891 -12.00 -46.79 13.94
N GLN A 892 -10.93 -46.22 13.40
CA GLN A 892 -11.02 -45.17 12.38
C GLN A 892 -11.59 -45.68 11.04
N PRO A 893 -12.09 -44.79 10.17
CA PRO A 893 -12.37 -45.12 8.78
C PRO A 893 -11.11 -45.67 8.09
N ALA A 894 -11.27 -46.77 7.33
CA ALA A 894 -10.18 -47.29 6.51
C ALA A 894 -10.04 -46.43 5.26
N VAL A 895 -8.84 -45.89 5.03
CA VAL A 895 -8.53 -45.07 3.86
C VAL A 895 -7.40 -45.74 3.11
N ARG A 896 -7.64 -46.12 1.86
CA ARG A 896 -6.58 -46.62 0.98
C ARG A 896 -5.81 -45.43 0.42
N GLN A 897 -4.53 -45.32 0.80
CA GLN A 897 -3.64 -44.26 0.32
C GLN A 897 -2.20 -44.78 0.21
N GLU A 898 -1.68 -44.83 -1.02
CA GLU A 898 -0.28 -45.15 -1.29
C GLU A 898 0.57 -43.87 -1.21
N ASN A 899 1.47 -43.82 -0.23
CA ASN A 899 2.33 -42.66 -0.02
C ASN A 899 3.68 -42.81 -0.72
N GLU A 900 4.25 -41.70 -1.21
CA GLU A 900 5.60 -41.68 -1.78
C GLU A 900 6.65 -42.23 -0.80
N PRO A 901 7.73 -42.86 -1.29
CA PRO A 901 8.84 -43.30 -0.44
C PRO A 901 9.67 -42.11 0.06
N SER A 902 10.19 -42.22 1.29
CA SER A 902 11.14 -41.24 1.86
C SER A 902 12.38 -41.06 0.99
N LYS A 903 12.81 -39.81 0.81
CA LYS A 903 13.97 -39.40 -0.01
C LYS A 903 15.09 -38.90 0.91
N LEU A 904 15.90 -39.82 1.43
CA LEU A 904 17.02 -39.52 2.32
C LEU A 904 18.36 -39.54 1.59
N THR A 905 19.33 -38.75 2.05
CA THR A 905 20.67 -38.69 1.49
C THR A 905 21.51 -39.90 1.91
N PHE A 906 22.46 -40.32 1.08
CA PHE A 906 23.41 -41.36 1.45
C PHE A 906 24.33 -40.86 2.59
N PRO A 907 24.64 -41.68 3.62
CA PRO A 907 24.25 -43.09 3.82
C PRO A 907 22.95 -43.30 4.61
N PHE A 908 22.21 -42.24 4.97
CA PHE A 908 21.01 -42.29 5.81
C PHE A 908 19.81 -42.98 5.15
N ASN A 909 19.84 -43.19 3.83
CA ASN A 909 18.88 -44.02 3.11
C ASN A 909 19.01 -45.53 3.39
N LEU A 910 20.15 -46.00 3.92
CA LEU A 910 20.40 -47.41 4.21
C LEU A 910 19.77 -47.85 5.54
N ARG A 911 18.53 -48.36 5.49
CA ARG A 911 17.77 -48.82 6.68
C ARG A 911 18.50 -49.79 7.63
N PRO A 912 19.33 -50.76 7.18
CA PRO A 912 20.04 -51.66 8.10
C PRO A 912 20.97 -50.96 9.10
N LEU A 913 21.52 -49.78 8.74
CA LEU A 913 22.38 -49.01 9.65
C LEU A 913 21.62 -48.51 10.90
N LEU A 914 20.29 -48.42 10.84
CA LEU A 914 19.46 -48.06 11.99
C LEU A 914 19.43 -49.13 13.07
N ALA A 915 19.78 -50.39 12.78
CA ALA A 915 19.89 -51.42 13.82
C ALA A 915 20.99 -51.06 14.84
N GLY A 916 22.13 -50.54 14.36
CA GLY A 916 23.19 -50.01 15.21
C GLY A 916 22.77 -48.73 15.96
N TRP A 917 22.01 -47.86 15.29
CA TRP A 917 21.43 -46.67 15.94
C TRP A 917 20.50 -47.04 17.09
N ASN A 918 19.61 -48.02 16.88
CA ASN A 918 18.69 -48.53 17.89
C ASN A 918 19.41 -49.14 19.09
N LEU A 919 20.46 -49.93 18.87
CA LEU A 919 21.28 -50.48 19.95
C LEU A 919 21.91 -49.38 20.82
N LEU A 920 22.31 -48.27 20.22
CA LEU A 920 22.99 -47.18 20.93
C LEU A 920 22.02 -46.26 21.68
N PHE A 921 20.88 -45.94 21.07
CA PHE A 921 20.01 -44.82 21.47
C PHE A 921 18.59 -45.22 21.88
N ASN A 922 18.07 -46.37 21.46
CA ASN A 922 16.76 -46.84 21.91
C ASN A 922 16.88 -47.61 23.24
N ARG A 923 17.04 -46.88 24.34
CA ARG A 923 17.20 -47.44 25.70
C ARG A 923 15.90 -47.47 26.52
N GLY A 924 14.76 -47.37 25.84
CA GLY A 924 13.45 -47.13 26.47
C GLY A 924 12.80 -48.38 27.09
N GLY A 925 12.09 -48.14 28.18
CA GLY A 925 11.10 -49.03 28.81
C GLY A 925 10.06 -48.17 29.52
N GLU A 926 8.98 -48.77 30.03
CA GLU A 926 7.89 -48.03 30.67
C GLU A 926 8.38 -47.07 31.76
N LEU A 927 7.86 -45.84 31.76
CA LEU A 927 8.31 -44.81 32.68
C LEU A 927 7.88 -45.13 34.12
N LYS A 928 8.84 -45.34 35.01
CA LYS A 928 8.55 -45.58 36.44
C LYS A 928 8.35 -44.27 37.17
N SER A 929 7.33 -44.20 38.04
CA SER A 929 7.10 -43.05 38.92
C SER A 929 8.26 -42.81 39.88
N ASP A 930 8.60 -41.54 40.09
CA ASP A 930 9.52 -41.10 41.12
C ASP A 930 8.77 -40.99 42.46
N PRO A 931 9.12 -41.80 43.48
CA PRO A 931 8.42 -41.78 44.77
C PRO A 931 8.63 -40.48 45.55
N ALA A 932 9.63 -39.66 45.20
CA ALA A 932 9.88 -38.37 45.84
C ALA A 932 9.02 -37.22 45.27
N ARG A 933 8.17 -37.50 44.27
CA ARG A 933 7.36 -36.50 43.56
C ARG A 933 5.86 -36.81 43.66
N SER A 934 5.02 -35.80 43.49
CA SER A 934 3.56 -35.96 43.55
C SER A 934 3.03 -36.83 42.40
N ALA A 935 1.82 -37.36 42.56
CA ALA A 935 1.15 -38.12 41.50
C ALA A 935 0.92 -37.26 40.24
N GLU A 936 0.54 -35.99 40.43
CA GLU A 936 0.36 -35.01 39.35
C GLU A 936 1.68 -34.74 38.61
N TRP A 937 2.78 -34.54 39.33
CA TRP A 937 4.09 -34.34 38.71
C TRP A 937 4.54 -35.56 37.90
N ASN A 938 4.34 -36.77 38.43
CA ASN A 938 4.65 -38.01 37.72
C ASN A 938 3.77 -38.21 36.50
N ARG A 939 2.47 -37.85 36.59
CA ARG A 939 1.55 -37.83 35.45
C ARG A 939 2.04 -36.85 34.37
N GLY A 940 2.44 -35.65 34.76
CA GLY A 940 2.99 -34.64 33.85
C GLY A 940 4.24 -35.12 33.12
N ARG A 941 5.20 -35.69 33.85
CA ARG A 941 6.42 -36.27 33.26
C ARG A 941 6.09 -37.41 32.31
N TYR A 942 5.14 -38.27 32.65
CA TYR A 942 4.68 -39.35 31.78
C TYR A 942 4.12 -38.83 30.45
N LEU A 943 3.29 -37.78 30.51
CA LEU A 943 2.70 -37.16 29.33
C LEU A 943 3.77 -36.47 28.46
N VAL A 944 4.67 -35.70 29.07
CA VAL A 944 5.72 -34.93 28.36
C VAL A 944 6.82 -35.83 27.78
N ASP A 945 7.33 -36.79 28.55
CA ASP A 945 8.46 -37.62 28.15
C ASP A 945 8.05 -38.82 27.29
N GLY A 946 6.78 -39.24 27.39
CA GLY A 946 6.18 -40.40 26.75
C GLY A 946 5.55 -40.06 25.41
N LEU A 947 4.23 -40.22 25.30
CA LEU A 947 3.50 -39.96 24.05
C LEU A 947 3.51 -38.49 23.64
N GLY A 948 3.59 -37.53 24.56
CA GLY A 948 3.70 -36.10 24.17
C GLY A 948 5.05 -35.73 23.57
N HIS A 949 6.07 -36.59 23.75
CA HIS A 949 7.40 -36.55 23.14
C HIS A 949 8.06 -35.17 23.05
N CYS A 950 7.83 -34.25 23.99
CA CYS A 950 8.29 -32.86 23.87
C CYS A 950 9.81 -32.76 23.67
N GLY A 951 10.57 -33.73 24.20
CA GLY A 951 12.00 -33.89 23.97
C GLY A 951 12.41 -34.01 22.50
N ALA A 952 11.56 -34.56 21.62
CA ALA A 952 11.85 -34.76 20.22
C ALA A 952 12.11 -33.46 19.45
N CYS A 953 11.45 -32.37 19.87
CA CYS A 953 11.61 -31.04 19.30
C CYS A 953 12.45 -30.12 20.21
N HIS A 954 12.29 -30.22 21.53
CA HIS A 954 12.89 -29.30 22.51
C HIS A 954 14.23 -29.77 23.09
N THR A 955 14.83 -30.85 22.58
CA THR A 955 16.16 -31.32 23.01
C THR A 955 17.11 -31.32 21.81
N PRO A 956 18.36 -30.81 21.94
CA PRO A 956 19.28 -30.76 20.83
C PRO A 956 19.75 -32.17 20.47
N ARG A 957 19.93 -32.41 19.17
CA ARG A 957 20.34 -33.73 18.64
C ARG A 957 21.87 -33.82 18.46
N ASN A 958 22.41 -35.03 18.53
CA ASN A 958 23.80 -35.32 18.19
C ASN A 958 23.98 -35.52 16.67
N ALA A 959 25.22 -35.71 16.20
CA ALA A 959 25.52 -35.87 14.77
C ALA A 959 24.84 -37.09 14.10
N LEU A 960 24.35 -38.04 14.88
CA LEU A 960 23.60 -39.21 14.41
C LEU A 960 22.07 -39.03 14.55
N GLY A 961 21.60 -37.82 14.89
CA GLY A 961 20.18 -37.50 14.99
C GLY A 961 19.49 -37.95 16.28
N ALA A 962 20.22 -38.45 17.29
CA ALA A 962 19.64 -38.83 18.59
C ALA A 962 19.62 -37.67 19.58
N GLU A 963 18.61 -37.62 20.46
CA GLU A 963 18.49 -36.63 21.54
C GLU A 963 19.68 -36.69 22.50
N LYS A 964 20.20 -35.52 22.89
CA LYS A 964 21.25 -35.43 23.93
C LYS A 964 20.60 -35.50 25.32
N GLY A 965 21.13 -36.39 26.18
CA GLY A 965 20.68 -36.49 27.57
C GLY A 965 21.34 -35.48 28.52
N GLY A 966 21.05 -35.60 29.82
CA GLY A 966 21.65 -34.78 30.87
C GLY A 966 21.16 -33.33 30.83
N SER A 967 22.08 -32.37 30.96
CA SER A 967 21.75 -30.92 30.95
C SER A 967 21.21 -30.41 29.60
N ALA A 968 21.30 -31.20 28.54
CA ALA A 968 20.72 -30.89 27.24
C ALA A 968 19.22 -31.21 27.15
N TYR A 969 18.69 -32.02 28.08
CA TYR A 969 17.28 -32.40 28.09
C TYR A 969 16.37 -31.16 28.18
N LEU A 970 15.47 -30.99 27.19
CA LEU A 970 14.57 -29.83 27.08
C LEU A 970 15.27 -28.46 27.05
N ALA A 971 16.55 -28.42 26.67
CA ALA A 971 17.36 -27.20 26.59
C ALA A 971 17.15 -26.37 25.31
N GLY A 972 16.21 -26.77 24.46
CA GLY A 972 15.92 -26.18 23.15
C GLY A 972 16.31 -27.12 22.00
N GLY A 973 15.79 -26.86 20.80
CA GLY A 973 16.06 -27.68 19.61
C GLY A 973 15.58 -27.02 18.33
N GLU A 974 15.35 -27.83 17.29
CA GLU A 974 14.90 -27.36 15.98
C GLU A 974 13.85 -28.32 15.41
N ALA A 975 12.82 -27.77 14.76
CA ALA A 975 11.77 -28.51 14.08
C ALA A 975 11.33 -27.74 12.82
N GLU A 976 11.36 -28.37 11.65
CA GLU A 976 10.84 -27.83 10.38
C GLU A 976 11.32 -26.39 10.04
N GLY A 977 12.60 -26.08 10.33
CA GLY A 977 13.16 -24.74 10.08
C GLY A 977 12.85 -23.70 11.15
N TRP A 978 12.16 -24.09 12.23
CA TRP A 978 11.92 -23.28 13.43
C TRP A 978 12.85 -23.71 14.58
N VAL A 979 13.21 -22.75 15.44
CA VAL A 979 13.95 -23.01 16.67
C VAL A 979 12.96 -23.30 17.80
N ALA A 980 12.97 -24.52 18.33
CA ALA A 980 12.17 -24.88 19.49
C ALA A 980 12.82 -24.30 20.77
N PRO A 981 12.10 -23.48 21.57
CA PRO A 981 12.68 -22.85 22.76
C PRO A 981 12.99 -23.87 23.86
N ALA A 982 13.87 -23.56 24.80
CA ALA A 982 14.04 -24.40 25.98
C ALA A 982 12.75 -24.39 26.83
N LEU A 983 12.37 -25.55 27.39
CA LEU A 983 11.24 -25.67 28.34
C LEU A 983 11.71 -25.67 29.80
N THR A 984 13.00 -25.43 30.01
CA THR A 984 13.66 -25.34 31.32
C THR A 984 14.06 -23.89 31.61
N LYS A 985 14.75 -23.65 32.73
CA LYS A 985 15.35 -22.35 33.08
C LYS A 985 16.28 -21.71 32.02
N LEU A 986 16.63 -22.45 30.97
CA LEU A 986 17.37 -21.94 29.81
C LEU A 986 16.48 -21.17 28.81
N SER A 987 15.17 -21.05 29.06
CA SER A 987 14.25 -20.27 28.24
C SER A 987 14.76 -18.83 28.08
N ALA A 988 14.70 -18.31 26.85
CA ALA A 988 15.24 -16.99 26.54
C ALA A 988 14.34 -15.83 27.00
N GLY A 989 13.07 -16.12 27.35
CA GLY A 989 12.09 -15.10 27.72
C GLY A 989 12.48 -14.31 28.98
N PRO A 990 12.07 -13.03 29.09
CA PRO A 990 12.45 -12.18 30.21
C PRO A 990 11.77 -12.57 31.53
N ILE A 991 10.61 -13.24 31.44
CA ILE A 991 9.89 -13.79 32.59
C ILE A 991 10.00 -15.33 32.52
N PRO A 992 10.36 -16.03 33.61
CA PRO A 992 10.35 -17.48 33.64
C PRO A 992 8.94 -18.06 33.55
N TRP A 993 8.79 -19.23 32.92
CA TRP A 993 7.51 -19.91 32.82
C TRP A 993 6.97 -20.30 34.21
N SER A 994 5.73 -19.90 34.48
CA SER A 994 4.95 -20.37 35.62
C SER A 994 4.01 -21.51 35.21
N GLU A 995 3.51 -22.26 36.18
CA GLU A 995 2.50 -23.30 35.92
C GLU A 995 1.23 -22.72 35.28
N ALA A 996 0.77 -21.55 35.73
CA ALA A 996 -0.42 -20.90 35.19
C ALA A 996 -0.23 -20.47 33.73
N GLU A 997 0.92 -19.89 33.38
CA GLU A 997 1.23 -19.49 32.00
C GLU A 997 1.43 -20.70 31.08
N LEU A 998 2.07 -21.76 31.56
CA LEU A 998 2.21 -23.01 30.81
C LEU A 998 0.86 -23.67 30.55
N TYR A 999 -0.02 -23.72 31.57
CA TYR A 999 -1.37 -24.22 31.41
C TYR A 999 -2.16 -23.41 30.38
N ALA A 1000 -2.13 -22.08 30.49
CA ALA A 1000 -2.81 -21.19 29.55
C ALA A 1000 -2.29 -21.38 28.11
N TYR A 1001 -0.97 -21.47 27.93
CA TYR A 1001 -0.35 -21.68 26.63
C TYR A 1001 -0.70 -23.04 26.03
N LEU A 1002 -0.56 -24.13 26.79
CA LEU A 1002 -0.88 -25.48 26.31
C LEU A 1002 -2.38 -25.64 26.01
N LYS A 1003 -3.26 -24.95 26.75
CA LYS A 1003 -4.71 -25.01 26.54
C LYS A 1003 -5.21 -24.10 25.42
N THR A 1004 -4.65 -22.90 25.25
CA THR A 1004 -5.23 -21.89 24.34
C THR A 1004 -4.33 -21.59 23.14
N GLY A 1005 -3.04 -21.86 23.25
CA GLY A 1005 -2.00 -21.45 22.30
C GLY A 1005 -1.48 -20.04 22.53
N THR A 1006 -1.89 -19.39 23.62
CA THR A 1006 -1.48 -18.02 23.94
C THR A 1006 -1.13 -17.90 25.42
N SER A 1007 -0.07 -17.14 25.70
CA SER A 1007 0.33 -16.71 27.04
C SER A 1007 0.54 -15.20 27.02
N GLN A 1008 0.13 -14.53 28.11
CA GLN A 1008 0.31 -13.08 28.24
C GLN A 1008 1.78 -12.70 28.33
N GLN A 1009 2.60 -13.57 28.95
CA GLN A 1009 4.01 -13.32 29.23
C GLN A 1009 4.98 -13.94 28.22
N HIS A 1010 4.51 -14.82 27.32
CA HIS A 1010 5.39 -15.56 26.41
C HIS A 1010 4.95 -15.56 24.93
N GLY A 1011 3.76 -15.01 24.63
CA GLY A 1011 3.23 -14.86 23.28
C GLY A 1011 2.39 -16.05 22.80
N ALA A 1012 2.22 -16.15 21.48
CA ALA A 1012 1.38 -17.17 20.83
C ALA A 1012 2.21 -18.30 20.18
N ALA A 1013 1.59 -19.49 20.09
CA ALA A 1013 2.08 -20.64 19.34
C ALA A 1013 2.12 -20.35 17.83
N SER A 1014 3.16 -20.85 17.16
CA SER A 1014 3.42 -20.60 15.75
C SER A 1014 4.25 -21.72 15.14
N GLY A 1015 4.26 -21.81 13.81
CA GLY A 1015 4.98 -22.86 13.09
C GLY A 1015 4.54 -24.26 13.56
N PRO A 1016 5.48 -25.21 13.76
CA PRO A 1016 5.17 -26.59 14.15
C PRO A 1016 4.44 -26.74 15.50
N MET A 1017 4.53 -25.74 16.39
CA MET A 1017 3.86 -25.81 17.69
C MET A 1017 2.36 -25.51 17.59
N ALA A 1018 1.92 -24.73 16.59
CA ALA A 1018 0.51 -24.37 16.43
C ALA A 1018 -0.42 -25.58 16.25
N PRO A 1019 -0.14 -26.54 15.33
CA PRO A 1019 -0.96 -27.74 15.21
C PRO A 1019 -0.84 -28.67 16.43
N VAL A 1020 0.32 -28.73 17.10
CA VAL A 1020 0.47 -29.49 18.36
C VAL A 1020 -0.46 -28.95 19.44
N ILE A 1021 -0.55 -27.63 19.61
CA ILE A 1021 -1.50 -27.01 20.54
C ILE A 1021 -2.96 -27.31 20.15
N ALA A 1022 -3.28 -27.34 18.85
CA ALA A 1022 -4.62 -27.68 18.38
C ALA A 1022 -5.03 -29.09 18.82
N GLU A 1023 -4.10 -30.05 18.82
CA GLU A 1023 -4.33 -31.40 19.36
C GLU A 1023 -4.37 -31.42 20.90
N LEU A 1024 -3.45 -30.72 21.58
CA LEU A 1024 -3.40 -30.71 23.06
C LEU A 1024 -4.67 -30.14 23.69
N LYS A 1025 -5.39 -29.26 22.99
CA LYS A 1025 -6.70 -28.71 23.41
C LYS A 1025 -7.75 -29.78 23.70
N GLU A 1026 -7.65 -30.91 23.01
CA GLU A 1026 -8.55 -32.06 23.11
C GLU A 1026 -8.32 -32.91 24.38
N LEU A 1027 -7.21 -32.68 25.09
CA LEU A 1027 -6.89 -33.40 26.32
C LEU A 1027 -7.73 -32.88 27.50
N PRO A 1028 -8.01 -33.74 28.49
CA PRO A 1028 -8.62 -33.31 29.75
C PRO A 1028 -7.77 -32.24 30.44
N ASP A 1029 -8.42 -31.23 31.02
CA ASP A 1029 -7.73 -30.13 31.72
C ASP A 1029 -6.76 -30.63 32.81
N ALA A 1030 -7.08 -31.74 33.48
CA ALA A 1030 -6.21 -32.36 34.47
C ALA A 1030 -4.86 -32.84 33.89
N ASP A 1031 -4.85 -33.35 32.65
CA ASP A 1031 -3.63 -33.79 31.99
C ASP A 1031 -2.79 -32.59 31.53
N ILE A 1032 -3.42 -31.52 31.03
CA ILE A 1032 -2.73 -30.27 30.67
C ILE A 1032 -2.14 -29.59 31.90
N ARG A 1033 -2.85 -29.59 33.04
CA ARG A 1033 -2.33 -29.11 34.33
C ARG A 1033 -1.14 -29.93 34.80
N ALA A 1034 -1.24 -31.26 34.77
CA ALA A 1034 -0.12 -32.14 35.13
C ALA A 1034 1.12 -31.86 34.28
N MET A 1035 0.97 -31.70 32.96
CA MET A 1035 2.07 -31.30 32.06
C MET A 1035 2.67 -29.94 32.48
N ALA A 1036 1.83 -28.94 32.76
CA ALA A 1036 2.27 -27.64 33.22
C ALA A 1036 3.01 -27.70 34.56
N THR A 1037 2.53 -28.47 35.54
CA THR A 1037 3.19 -28.68 36.84
C THR A 1037 4.58 -29.31 36.66
N TYR A 1038 4.70 -30.31 35.79
CA TYR A 1038 5.99 -30.94 35.50
C TYR A 1038 6.95 -29.95 34.83
N LEU A 1039 6.53 -29.27 33.76
CA LEU A 1039 7.37 -28.32 33.03
C LEU A 1039 7.75 -27.11 33.91
N ALA A 1040 6.83 -26.59 34.72
CA ALA A 1040 7.10 -25.50 35.66
C ALA A 1040 8.17 -25.90 36.69
N SER A 1041 8.21 -27.17 37.10
CA SER A 1041 9.24 -27.66 38.03
C SER A 1041 10.65 -27.71 37.46
N LEU A 1042 10.79 -27.67 36.11
CA LEU A 1042 12.06 -27.57 35.41
C LEU A 1042 12.52 -26.10 35.22
N ASN A 1043 11.67 -25.17 35.63
CA ASN A 1043 11.92 -23.74 35.67
C ASN A 1043 12.17 -23.29 37.11
N GLU A 1044 12.75 -22.10 37.26
CA GLU A 1044 12.85 -21.40 38.54
C GLU A 1044 11.84 -20.23 38.48
N PRO A 1045 10.54 -20.47 38.75
CA PRO A 1045 9.49 -19.46 38.56
C PRO A 1045 9.62 -18.33 39.60
N LEU A 1046 9.29 -17.11 39.18
CA LEU A 1046 9.17 -15.97 40.08
C LEU A 1046 7.84 -16.00 40.84
N PRO A 1047 7.76 -15.42 42.05
CA PRO A 1047 6.48 -15.12 42.68
C PRO A 1047 5.59 -14.29 41.74
N ALA A 1048 4.29 -14.55 41.71
CA ALA A 1048 3.36 -13.92 40.76
C ALA A 1048 3.43 -12.38 40.77
N ALA A 1049 3.47 -11.76 41.96
CA ALA A 1049 3.59 -10.32 42.11
C ALA A 1049 4.90 -9.75 41.55
N GLU A 1050 6.02 -10.49 41.65
CA GLU A 1050 7.31 -10.08 41.09
C GLU A 1050 7.32 -10.23 39.56
N ALA A 1051 6.71 -11.30 39.04
CA ALA A 1051 6.54 -11.50 37.59
C ALA A 1051 5.68 -10.39 36.97
N GLU A 1052 4.57 -10.03 37.61
CA GLU A 1052 3.70 -8.92 37.19
C GLU A 1052 4.43 -7.57 37.25
N ALA A 1053 5.16 -7.29 38.33
CA ALA A 1053 5.95 -6.06 38.46
C ALA A 1053 7.07 -5.97 37.41
N LEU A 1054 7.71 -7.10 37.06
CA LEU A 1054 8.70 -7.16 35.99
C LEU A 1054 8.04 -6.94 34.62
N ALA A 1055 6.89 -7.55 34.35
CA ALA A 1055 6.12 -7.34 33.12
C ALA A 1055 5.75 -5.86 32.92
N ALA A 1056 5.18 -5.22 33.95
CA ALA A 1056 4.79 -3.81 33.92
C ALA A 1056 5.99 -2.88 33.73
N ARG A 1057 7.16 -3.22 34.29
CA ARG A 1057 8.40 -2.45 34.08
C ARG A 1057 8.91 -2.58 32.64
N ILE A 1058 8.87 -3.79 32.05
CA ILE A 1058 9.25 -3.98 30.64
C ILE A 1058 8.26 -3.24 29.73
N GLU A 1059 6.97 -3.28 30.03
CA GLU A 1059 5.95 -2.49 29.33
C GLU A 1059 6.30 -1.01 29.33
N GLN A 1060 6.54 -0.45 30.51
CA GLN A 1060 6.87 0.95 30.66
C GLN A 1060 8.14 1.32 29.89
N GLN A 1061 9.19 0.49 29.96
CA GLN A 1061 10.45 0.74 29.24
C GLN A 1061 10.30 0.70 27.71
N THR A 1062 9.42 -0.16 27.20
CA THR A 1062 9.25 -0.39 25.76
C THR A 1062 8.13 0.45 25.12
N ALA A 1063 7.34 1.15 25.94
CA ALA A 1063 6.25 2.02 25.49
C ALA A 1063 6.71 3.12 24.52
N ARG A 1064 5.84 3.48 23.57
CA ARG A 1064 6.12 4.51 22.54
C ARG A 1064 6.59 5.84 23.11
N VAL A 1065 6.04 6.29 24.24
CA VAL A 1065 6.42 7.58 24.86
C VAL A 1065 7.93 7.63 25.15
N ASN A 1066 8.52 6.48 25.50
CA ASN A 1066 9.95 6.37 25.77
C ASN A 1066 10.79 6.06 24.51
N ASN A 1067 10.15 5.68 23.40
CA ASN A 1067 10.79 5.31 22.14
C ASN A 1067 10.03 5.92 20.94
N PRO A 1068 10.06 7.26 20.78
CA PRO A 1068 9.33 7.93 19.69
C PRO A 1068 9.82 7.47 18.32
N ALA A 1069 8.96 7.59 17.30
CA ALA A 1069 9.22 7.10 15.94
C ALA A 1069 10.18 8.01 15.16
N THR A 1070 11.46 8.00 15.53
CA THR A 1070 12.51 8.89 15.03
C THR A 1070 13.36 8.30 13.89
N SER A 1071 13.09 7.06 13.46
CA SER A 1071 13.76 6.38 12.35
C SER A 1071 12.76 5.89 11.29
N PRO A 1072 13.16 5.65 10.01
CA PRO A 1072 12.25 5.14 8.99
C PRO A 1072 11.63 3.80 9.37
N VAL A 1073 12.42 2.92 9.99
CA VAL A 1073 11.95 1.63 10.50
C VAL A 1073 10.98 1.77 11.69
N ALA A 1074 11.13 2.79 12.53
CA ALA A 1074 10.17 3.05 13.60
C ALA A 1074 8.81 3.49 13.04
N ARG A 1075 8.81 4.25 11.93
CA ARG A 1075 7.58 4.60 11.19
C ARG A 1075 6.96 3.38 10.53
N LEU A 1076 7.80 2.48 9.98
CA LEU A 1076 7.34 1.20 9.45
C LEU A 1076 6.63 0.37 10.53
N TYR A 1077 7.22 0.25 11.73
CA TYR A 1077 6.56 -0.36 12.87
C TYR A 1077 5.25 0.34 13.24
N ASP A 1078 5.21 1.68 13.22
CA ASP A 1078 4.01 2.46 13.56
C ASP A 1078 2.85 2.16 12.61
N GLY A 1079 3.14 1.99 11.31
CA GLY A 1079 2.15 1.67 10.29
C GLY A 1079 1.77 0.19 10.21
N ALA A 1080 2.73 -0.72 10.42
CA ALA A 1080 2.53 -2.16 10.20
C ALA A 1080 2.18 -2.96 11.46
N CYS A 1081 2.73 -2.59 12.62
CA CYS A 1081 2.69 -3.41 13.84
C CYS A 1081 1.94 -2.73 15.01
N ALA A 1082 2.09 -1.41 15.16
CA ALA A 1082 1.66 -0.70 16.36
C ALA A 1082 0.15 -0.75 16.61
N ALA A 1083 -0.67 -0.88 15.57
CA ALA A 1083 -2.13 -1.00 15.75
C ALA A 1083 -2.54 -2.21 16.61
N CYS A 1084 -1.76 -3.30 16.55
CA CYS A 1084 -2.02 -4.51 17.34
C CYS A 1084 -1.09 -4.67 18.53
N HIS A 1085 0.17 -4.21 18.42
CA HIS A 1085 1.22 -4.49 19.40
C HIS A 1085 1.60 -3.31 20.31
N GLU A 1086 1.15 -2.09 20.01
CA GLU A 1086 1.44 -0.93 20.85
C GLU A 1086 0.38 -0.78 21.95
N THR A 1087 0.84 -0.75 23.20
CA THR A 1087 -0.02 -0.55 24.37
C THR A 1087 -0.89 0.72 24.20
N GLY A 1088 -2.20 0.58 24.41
CA GLY A 1088 -3.15 1.69 24.37
C GLY A 1088 -3.60 2.14 22.97
N ARG A 1089 -3.08 1.54 21.90
CA ARG A 1089 -3.49 1.85 20.51
C ARG A 1089 -4.45 0.84 19.90
N ALA A 1090 -4.46 -0.40 20.39
CA ALA A 1090 -5.43 -1.40 19.98
C ALA A 1090 -6.84 -0.93 20.38
N ALA A 1091 -7.72 -0.72 19.41
CA ALA A 1091 -9.13 -0.50 19.71
C ALA A 1091 -9.68 -1.75 20.41
N PRO A 1092 -10.61 -1.64 21.38
CA PRO A 1092 -11.24 -2.79 22.04
C PRO A 1092 -11.90 -3.81 21.08
N LEU A 1093 -12.14 -3.39 19.83
CA LEU A 1093 -12.74 -4.18 18.75
C LEU A 1093 -11.70 -4.82 17.79
N LEU A 1094 -10.41 -4.51 17.91
CA LEU A 1094 -9.32 -5.03 17.06
C LEU A 1094 -8.36 -5.86 17.90
N ASN A 1095 -8.42 -7.18 17.76
CA ASN A 1095 -7.43 -8.21 18.07
C ASN A 1095 -6.09 -7.68 18.67
N ALA A 1096 -6.05 -7.40 19.97
CA ALA A 1096 -4.82 -6.98 20.64
C ALA A 1096 -3.78 -8.12 20.56
N GLY A 1097 -2.63 -7.84 19.94
CA GLY A 1097 -1.51 -8.77 19.87
C GLY A 1097 -0.79 -8.89 21.22
N PRO A 1098 0.01 -9.95 21.44
CA PRO A 1098 0.81 -10.05 22.66
C PRO A 1098 1.83 -8.91 22.74
N MET A 1099 2.21 -8.57 23.97
CA MET A 1099 3.22 -7.57 24.24
C MET A 1099 4.58 -8.01 23.70
N LEU A 1100 5.13 -7.24 22.76
CA LEU A 1100 6.38 -7.60 22.10
C LEU A 1100 7.57 -7.65 23.07
N GLY A 1101 7.60 -6.78 24.09
CA GLY A 1101 8.64 -6.79 25.13
C GLY A 1101 8.77 -8.12 25.89
N LEU A 1102 7.69 -8.89 25.97
CA LEU A 1102 7.64 -10.18 26.66
C LEU A 1102 7.80 -11.37 25.71
N SER A 1103 7.79 -11.15 24.40
CA SER A 1103 7.83 -12.21 23.40
C SER A 1103 9.17 -12.93 23.40
N SER A 1104 9.15 -14.23 23.72
CA SER A 1104 10.34 -15.10 23.70
C SER A 1104 11.08 -15.10 22.35
N LYS A 1105 10.38 -14.80 21.23
CA LYS A 1105 10.96 -14.71 19.88
C LYS A 1105 11.95 -13.55 19.73
N LEU A 1106 11.69 -12.42 20.38
CA LEU A 1106 12.56 -11.24 20.35
C LEU A 1106 13.79 -11.39 21.23
N HIS A 1107 13.68 -12.22 22.27
CA HIS A 1107 14.74 -12.52 23.22
C HIS A 1107 15.64 -13.69 22.79
N ALA A 1108 15.27 -14.41 21.72
CA ALA A 1108 16.02 -15.55 21.21
C ALA A 1108 17.42 -15.16 20.69
N ALA A 1109 18.32 -16.15 20.67
CA ALA A 1109 19.70 -15.96 20.19
C ALA A 1109 19.78 -15.70 18.67
N THR A 1110 18.82 -16.21 17.89
CA THR A 1110 18.75 -16.07 16.42
C THR A 1110 17.44 -15.42 15.99
N PRO A 1111 17.41 -14.74 14.82
CA PRO A 1111 16.20 -14.07 14.31
C PRO A 1111 15.18 -15.03 13.69
N THR A 1112 15.52 -16.32 13.51
CA THR A 1112 14.76 -17.30 12.72
C THR A 1112 13.26 -17.31 13.02
N ASN A 1113 12.87 -17.44 14.29
CA ASN A 1113 11.45 -17.53 14.66
C ASN A 1113 10.68 -16.23 14.45
N LEU A 1114 11.35 -15.08 14.63
CA LEU A 1114 10.73 -13.78 14.33
C LEU A 1114 10.56 -13.62 12.82
N VAL A 1115 11.58 -13.97 12.03
CA VAL A 1115 11.56 -13.91 10.57
C VAL A 1115 10.45 -14.79 10.00
N ASN A 1116 10.37 -16.07 10.42
CA ASN A 1116 9.31 -16.96 9.96
C ASN A 1116 7.93 -16.43 10.37
N MET A 1117 7.78 -15.87 11.57
CA MET A 1117 6.52 -15.23 11.98
C MET A 1117 6.15 -14.01 11.12
N LEU A 1118 7.12 -13.15 10.79
CA LEU A 1118 6.87 -11.99 9.93
C LEU A 1118 6.51 -12.42 8.50
N LEU A 1119 7.12 -13.48 7.98
CA LEU A 1119 6.86 -14.00 6.63
C LEU A 1119 5.56 -14.81 6.55
N GLU A 1120 5.25 -15.65 7.52
CA GLU A 1120 4.09 -16.55 7.48
C GLU A 1120 2.81 -15.91 8.06
N GLY A 1121 2.96 -14.95 8.97
CA GLY A 1121 1.86 -14.47 9.80
C GLY A 1121 1.40 -15.55 10.79
N GLY A 1122 0.17 -15.46 11.30
CA GLY A 1122 -0.38 -16.49 12.17
C GLY A 1122 -1.82 -16.27 12.60
N GLN A 1123 -2.55 -17.36 12.86
CA GLN A 1123 -3.88 -17.33 13.46
C GLN A 1123 -3.79 -17.63 14.95
N HIS A 1124 -4.46 -16.83 15.77
CA HIS A 1124 -4.59 -17.02 17.21
C HIS A 1124 -6.06 -16.85 17.62
N GLY A 1125 -6.45 -17.39 18.80
CA GLY A 1125 -7.86 -17.42 19.23
C GLY A 1125 -8.55 -16.05 19.38
N ILE A 1126 -7.79 -14.96 19.28
CA ILE A 1126 -8.23 -13.57 19.36
C ILE A 1126 -7.92 -12.77 18.07
N GLY A 1127 -7.57 -13.40 16.95
CA GLY A 1127 -7.27 -12.69 15.68
C GLY A 1127 -6.26 -13.36 14.75
N SER A 1128 -5.94 -12.70 13.63
CA SER A 1128 -4.87 -13.11 12.72
C SER A 1128 -3.82 -12.03 12.55
N MET A 1129 -2.56 -12.36 12.77
CA MET A 1129 -1.42 -11.56 12.35
C MET A 1129 -1.23 -11.72 10.83
N PRO A 1130 -1.19 -10.63 10.04
CA PRO A 1130 -0.96 -10.72 8.61
C PRO A 1130 0.46 -11.21 8.29
N SER A 1131 0.62 -11.83 7.13
CA SER A 1131 1.93 -12.09 6.54
C SER A 1131 2.50 -10.79 5.95
N PHE A 1132 3.79 -10.55 6.17
CA PHE A 1132 4.54 -9.47 5.53
C PHE A 1132 5.42 -9.96 4.37
N ALA A 1133 5.27 -11.22 3.93
CA ALA A 1133 6.08 -11.78 2.85
C ALA A 1133 5.89 -11.00 1.55
N THR A 1134 4.69 -10.49 1.25
CA THR A 1134 4.47 -9.63 0.08
C THR A 1134 4.42 -8.15 0.43
N ALA A 1135 4.19 -7.78 1.70
CA ALA A 1135 4.08 -6.38 2.09
C ALA A 1135 5.44 -5.68 2.26
N LEU A 1136 6.50 -6.40 2.64
CA LEU A 1136 7.82 -5.83 2.94
C LEU A 1136 8.93 -6.55 2.17
N ASP A 1137 9.93 -5.79 1.70
CA ASP A 1137 11.14 -6.36 1.12
C ASP A 1137 12.14 -6.87 2.18
N ASP A 1138 13.19 -7.56 1.76
CA ASP A 1138 14.14 -8.21 2.66
C ASP A 1138 14.89 -7.21 3.55
N ARG A 1139 15.21 -6.02 3.02
CA ARG A 1139 15.87 -4.96 3.76
C ARG A 1139 14.94 -4.38 4.81
N GLN A 1140 13.69 -4.07 4.44
CA GLN A 1140 12.67 -3.57 5.36
C GLN A 1140 12.38 -4.57 6.49
N LEU A 1141 12.30 -5.87 6.17
CA LEU A 1141 12.13 -6.93 7.17
C LEU A 1141 13.34 -7.05 8.10
N ALA A 1142 14.55 -6.94 7.57
CA ALA A 1142 15.77 -7.00 8.37
C ALA A 1142 15.89 -5.80 9.31
N GLU A 1143 15.64 -4.60 8.80
CA GLU A 1143 15.58 -3.37 9.59
C GLU A 1143 14.49 -3.48 10.65
N LEU A 1144 13.27 -3.91 10.30
CA LEU A 1144 12.16 -4.09 11.23
C LEU A 1144 12.51 -5.09 12.33
N ALA A 1145 13.09 -6.24 11.99
CA ALA A 1145 13.53 -7.23 12.98
C ALA A 1145 14.60 -6.66 13.93
N ALA A 1146 15.57 -5.90 13.41
CA ALA A 1146 16.58 -5.23 14.22
C ALA A 1146 15.99 -4.15 15.12
N TYR A 1147 15.04 -3.35 14.62
CA TYR A 1147 14.34 -2.33 15.39
C TYR A 1147 13.49 -2.95 16.51
N LEU A 1148 12.72 -4.00 16.18
CA LEU A 1148 11.92 -4.72 17.16
C LEU A 1148 12.80 -5.27 18.28
N ARG A 1149 13.96 -5.86 17.96
CA ARG A 1149 14.90 -6.32 18.99
C ARG A 1149 15.50 -5.17 19.79
N GLY A 1150 15.98 -4.12 19.13
CA GLY A 1150 16.60 -2.97 19.79
C GLY A 1150 15.64 -2.25 20.74
N ARG A 1151 14.35 -2.18 20.40
CA ARG A 1151 13.32 -1.54 21.24
C ARG A 1151 12.76 -2.47 22.31
N PHE A 1152 12.40 -3.70 21.95
CA PHE A 1152 11.63 -4.59 22.83
C PHE A 1152 12.48 -5.63 23.57
N ALA A 1153 13.77 -5.75 23.25
CA ALA A 1153 14.75 -6.56 23.98
C ALA A 1153 16.13 -5.85 24.01
N PRO A 1154 16.20 -4.59 24.50
CA PRO A 1154 17.40 -3.74 24.42
C PRO A 1154 18.62 -4.32 25.17
N GLU A 1155 18.39 -5.21 26.14
CA GLU A 1155 19.44 -5.89 26.89
C GLU A 1155 20.09 -7.05 26.11
N LYS A 1156 19.52 -7.45 24.97
CA LYS A 1156 20.07 -8.50 24.11
C LYS A 1156 20.99 -7.90 23.03
N PRO A 1157 22.10 -8.58 22.67
CA PRO A 1157 22.97 -8.12 21.59
C PRO A 1157 22.24 -8.16 20.25
N ALA A 1158 22.51 -7.24 19.33
CA ALA A 1158 21.94 -7.26 17.98
C ALA A 1158 22.21 -8.61 17.27
N TRP A 1159 21.25 -9.06 16.46
CA TRP A 1159 21.43 -10.27 15.65
C TRP A 1159 22.41 -10.02 14.49
N SER A 1160 23.10 -11.07 14.06
CA SER A 1160 23.92 -11.09 12.84
C SER A 1160 23.17 -11.79 11.69
N ASP A 1161 23.50 -11.43 10.45
CA ASP A 1161 22.98 -12.07 9.22
C ASP A 1161 21.43 -12.19 9.16
N VAL A 1162 20.72 -11.12 9.52
CA VAL A 1162 19.25 -11.10 9.47
C VAL A 1162 18.74 -11.23 8.02
N GLU A 1163 19.30 -10.47 7.09
CA GLU A 1163 18.96 -10.53 5.65
C GLU A 1163 19.20 -11.93 5.08
N GLY A 1164 20.35 -12.56 5.36
CA GLY A 1164 20.62 -13.92 4.92
C GLY A 1164 19.63 -14.94 5.49
N THR A 1165 19.13 -14.71 6.71
CA THR A 1165 18.07 -15.55 7.30
C THR A 1165 16.74 -15.37 6.57
N ILE A 1166 16.36 -14.14 6.24
CA ILE A 1166 15.15 -13.84 5.46
C ILE A 1166 15.22 -14.47 4.07
N ALA A 1167 16.35 -14.31 3.35
CA ALA A 1167 16.55 -14.88 2.03
C ALA A 1167 16.44 -16.42 2.04
N ARG A 1168 17.00 -17.08 3.06
CA ARG A 1168 16.87 -18.54 3.25
C ARG A 1168 15.42 -18.95 3.53
N ALA A 1169 14.72 -18.21 4.38
CA ALA A 1169 13.32 -18.50 4.72
C ALA A 1169 12.39 -18.34 3.50
N ARG A 1170 12.54 -17.27 2.70
CA ARG A 1170 11.79 -17.07 1.45
C ARG A 1170 12.05 -18.17 0.44
N LYS A 1171 13.32 -18.56 0.26
CA LYS A 1171 13.68 -19.65 -0.66
C LYS A 1171 13.10 -21.00 -0.24
N ALA A 1172 12.89 -21.23 1.05
CA ALA A 1172 12.26 -22.46 1.56
C ALA A 1172 10.73 -22.49 1.37
N ALA A 1173 10.10 -21.31 1.22
CA ALA A 1173 8.66 -21.17 1.03
C ALA A 1173 8.20 -21.28 -0.44
N HIS A 1174 9.12 -21.13 -1.39
CA HIS A 1174 8.93 -21.30 -2.84
C HIS A 1174 9.40 -22.68 -3.31
#